data_AF-A0A2N2Z863-F1
#
_entry.id   AF-A0A2N2Z863-F1
#
_cell.length_a   1.000
_cell.length_b   1.000
_cell.length_c   1.000
_cell.angle_alpha   90.00
_cell.angle_beta   90.00
_cell.angle_gamma   90.00
#
_symmetry.space_group_name_H-M   'P 1'
#
loop_
_entity.id
_entity.type
_entity.pdbx_description
1 polymer ?
#
loop_
_entity_poly.entity_id
_entity_poly.type
_entity_poly.pdbx_seq_one_letter_code
_entity_poly.pdbx_strand_id
1 'polypeptide(L)'
;MKNLKKNWFRHLLQWGTLLAIIVFLTKIAGNETADPEAYCPLGGLETLGSYLVAGSMACSMTMTQIMMGVVLGIGVILFSKLFCGYLCPLGWGSEYLAKLRSKMKVKEIVIKSGSMADKVLRFFKYALLFLVFYFTITSSELFCKNFDPYYAAATGFQGELTLWMAVVALVLFIFGNFFIKMFWCKYLCPLGAISNIFKYTITFAVLVAIFAIINLAGLSVSWIYLLTAASLLGYLWEVIYTDAKVFPLLKVNRNTEKCNDCGLCAKKCPYSIDVDKVKTVKHVDCTLCGECISSCNKDALTFGKKKSFRWLPAILAVALFIAAYLLGSVWELPTIDEKWGDEAKHEQLEKVRVEGLRSVKCYGSSKAFSAQLQKIPGVYGVATFVKHSVVDIYYSPAEISPEKIKELIYTPAKFKIATPPAGAQIKVITIRTEKMYDKMDPNYLGLQFRNDKKGYYGIETEYACPLIVRIYMDVNEPIDEEYMEEKVEMKELVMPVHGGGTNIVKVDFEYIKMDEGVDTISRREFLERQFNFYSKRYKSNEEKWGGKNEAVYELVYEDLDKPLITRNVPYLSSHLSLIDGFLGIETVINDKEEYCFRITYSKDALNDDKIWAALTMPQWTIKTKDGELQTSDAKFAFEQKGATLETK
;
A
#
# COMPACT_ATOMS: atom_id res chain seq x y z
N MET A 1 -37.36 -28.20 -21.51
CA MET A 1 -35.94 -27.77 -21.67
C MET A 1 -35.79 -26.38 -22.34
N LYS A 2 -36.54 -25.34 -21.92
CA LYS A 2 -36.44 -23.95 -22.46
C LYS A 2 -35.34 -23.09 -21.80
N ASN A 3 -34.68 -23.58 -20.75
CA ASN A 3 -33.73 -22.80 -19.93
C ASN A 3 -32.26 -22.82 -20.41
N LEU A 4 -31.89 -23.65 -21.40
CA LEU A 4 -30.51 -23.70 -21.93
C LEU A 4 -30.15 -22.57 -22.92
N LYS A 5 -31.12 -21.75 -23.36
CA LYS A 5 -30.89 -20.59 -24.26
C LYS A 5 -30.17 -19.41 -23.59
N LYS A 6 -30.08 -19.38 -22.25
CA LYS A 6 -29.43 -18.26 -21.53
C LYS A 6 -27.93 -18.49 -21.41
N ASN A 7 -27.16 -17.40 -21.51
CA ASN A 7 -25.72 -17.34 -21.26
C ASN A 7 -25.40 -17.49 -19.76
N TRP A 8 -25.92 -18.55 -19.12
CA TRP A 8 -25.91 -18.71 -17.66
C TRP A 8 -24.49 -18.66 -17.12
N PHE A 9 -23.55 -19.44 -17.66
CA PHE A 9 -22.17 -19.49 -17.16
C PHE A 9 -21.52 -18.11 -17.03
N ARG A 10 -21.73 -17.22 -18.01
CA ARG A 10 -21.27 -15.84 -17.92
C ARG A 10 -21.85 -15.12 -16.70
N HIS A 11 -23.17 -15.20 -16.52
CA HIS A 11 -23.84 -14.57 -15.38
C HIS A 11 -23.44 -15.20 -14.05
N LEU A 12 -23.23 -16.52 -14.00
CA LEU A 12 -22.73 -17.20 -12.80
C LEU A 12 -21.34 -16.69 -12.42
N LEU A 13 -20.44 -16.50 -13.39
CA LEU A 13 -19.13 -15.90 -13.12
C LEU A 13 -19.26 -14.45 -12.68
N GLN A 14 -20.03 -13.62 -13.37
CA GLN A 14 -20.21 -12.21 -12.99
C GLN A 14 -20.80 -12.04 -11.58
N TRP A 15 -21.87 -12.79 -11.27
CA TRP A 15 -22.49 -12.76 -9.94
C TRP A 15 -21.60 -13.41 -8.88
N GLY A 16 -20.85 -14.46 -9.24
CA GLY A 16 -19.87 -15.08 -8.36
C GLY A 16 -18.73 -14.13 -7.99
N THR A 17 -18.19 -13.40 -8.98
CA THR A 17 -17.18 -12.36 -8.74
C THR A 17 -17.74 -11.22 -7.89
N LEU A 18 -18.95 -10.75 -8.18
CA LEU A 18 -19.61 -9.71 -7.36
C LEU A 18 -19.83 -10.18 -5.92
N LEU A 19 -20.32 -11.41 -5.72
CA LEU A 19 -20.52 -12.00 -4.40
C LEU A 19 -19.18 -12.12 -3.65
N ALA A 20 -18.13 -12.60 -4.32
CA ALA A 20 -16.80 -12.68 -3.73
C ALA A 20 -16.32 -11.29 -3.26
N ILE A 21 -16.44 -10.28 -4.12
CA ILE A 21 -16.09 -8.88 -3.77
C ILE A 21 -16.90 -8.41 -2.56
N ILE A 22 -18.22 -8.63 -2.53
CA ILE A 22 -19.07 -8.21 -1.40
C ILE A 22 -18.64 -8.92 -0.10
N VAL A 23 -18.38 -10.23 -0.15
CA VAL A 23 -17.94 -11.02 1.02
C VAL A 23 -16.60 -10.50 1.57
N PHE A 24 -15.65 -10.17 0.68
CA PHE A 24 -14.38 -9.58 1.08
C PHE A 24 -14.54 -8.17 1.65
N LEU A 25 -15.33 -7.30 1.01
CA LEU A 25 -15.54 -5.92 1.46
C LEU A 25 -16.31 -5.83 2.78
N THR A 26 -17.24 -6.76 3.03
CA THR A 26 -18.02 -6.81 4.27
C THR A 26 -17.27 -7.49 5.42
N LYS A 27 -16.01 -7.92 5.20
CA LYS A 27 -15.18 -8.65 6.18
C LYS A 27 -15.86 -9.89 6.79
N ILE A 28 -16.83 -10.48 6.08
CA ILE A 28 -17.54 -11.69 6.52
C ILE A 28 -16.58 -12.89 6.53
N ALA A 29 -15.54 -12.87 5.70
CA ALA A 29 -14.51 -13.91 5.60
C ALA A 29 -13.09 -13.30 5.72
N GLY A 30 -12.72 -12.88 6.94
CA GLY A 30 -11.37 -12.41 7.27
C GLY A 30 -11.29 -10.94 7.67
N ASN A 31 -10.38 -10.61 8.59
CA ASN A 31 -10.28 -9.27 9.18
C ASN A 31 -9.32 -8.32 8.44
N GLU A 32 -8.62 -8.82 7.42
CA GLU A 32 -7.68 -8.03 6.61
C GLU A 32 -8.43 -7.14 5.60
N THR A 33 -7.95 -5.90 5.43
CA THR A 33 -8.43 -4.99 4.38
C THR A 33 -7.90 -5.47 3.03
N ALA A 34 -8.72 -6.21 2.28
CA ALA A 34 -8.37 -6.64 0.92
C ALA A 34 -8.26 -5.45 -0.03
N ASP A 35 -7.12 -5.30 -0.73
CA ASP A 35 -6.94 -4.29 -1.79
C ASP A 35 -7.65 -4.76 -3.08
N PRO A 36 -8.77 -4.12 -3.50
CA PRO A 36 -9.53 -4.56 -4.68
C PRO A 36 -8.71 -4.50 -5.98
N GLU A 37 -7.67 -3.66 -6.04
CA GLU A 37 -6.76 -3.60 -7.20
C GLU A 37 -5.89 -4.83 -7.32
N ALA A 38 -5.81 -5.68 -6.29
CA ALA A 38 -4.95 -6.85 -6.31
C ALA A 38 -5.31 -7.88 -7.38
N TYR A 39 -6.51 -7.78 -7.93
CA TYR A 39 -7.01 -8.67 -8.96
C TYR A 39 -7.21 -7.97 -10.30
N CYS A 40 -6.87 -6.67 -10.40
CA CYS A 40 -6.96 -5.89 -11.62
C CYS A 40 -5.76 -6.17 -12.54
N PRO A 41 -5.98 -6.60 -13.80
CA PRO A 41 -4.87 -6.87 -14.72
C PRO A 41 -4.09 -5.62 -15.09
N LEU A 42 -4.74 -4.44 -15.03
CA LEU A 42 -4.10 -3.16 -15.32
C LEU A 42 -3.04 -2.84 -14.26
N GLY A 43 -3.40 -2.92 -12.98
CA GLY A 43 -2.45 -2.69 -11.88
C GLY A 43 -1.26 -3.63 -11.94
N GLY A 44 -1.48 -4.90 -12.30
CA GLY A 44 -0.42 -5.86 -12.54
C GLY A 44 0.58 -5.45 -13.62
N LEU A 45 0.10 -4.93 -14.75
CA LEU A 45 0.94 -4.47 -15.86
C LEU A 45 1.66 -3.15 -15.55
N GLU A 46 1.01 -2.25 -14.80
CA GLU A 46 1.64 -1.01 -14.34
C GLU A 46 2.77 -1.27 -13.34
N THR A 47 2.56 -2.21 -12.41
CA THR A 47 3.60 -2.64 -11.47
C THR A 47 4.73 -3.35 -12.17
N LEU A 48 4.44 -4.19 -13.18
CA LEU A 48 5.49 -4.76 -14.03
C LEU A 48 6.30 -3.66 -14.74
N GLY A 49 5.62 -2.65 -15.30
CA GLY A 49 6.29 -1.52 -15.94
C GLY A 49 7.21 -0.78 -14.97
N SER A 50 6.73 -0.52 -13.75
CA SER A 50 7.51 0.12 -12.69
C SER A 50 8.71 -0.72 -12.27
N TYR A 51 8.55 -2.04 -12.18
CA TYR A 51 9.64 -2.96 -11.86
C TYR A 51 10.71 -2.99 -12.96
N LEU A 52 10.31 -3.10 -14.23
CA LEU A 52 11.24 -3.17 -15.36
C LEU A 52 12.00 -1.86 -15.61
N VAL A 53 11.39 -0.72 -15.27
CA VAL A 53 11.96 0.61 -15.55
C VAL A 53 12.70 1.19 -14.35
N ALA A 54 12.08 1.12 -13.18
CA ALA A 54 12.57 1.78 -11.96
C ALA A 54 13.17 0.79 -10.94
N GLY A 55 13.17 -0.52 -11.21
CA GLY A 55 13.65 -1.53 -10.27
C GLY A 55 12.80 -1.63 -9.00
N SER A 56 11.56 -1.14 -9.05
CA SER A 56 10.70 -0.99 -7.87
C SER A 56 9.29 -1.54 -8.07
N MET A 57 8.73 -2.16 -7.04
CA MET A 57 7.30 -2.50 -6.96
C MET A 57 6.52 -1.42 -6.21
N ALA A 58 5.31 -1.11 -6.68
CA ALA A 58 4.47 -0.12 -6.03
C ALA A 58 4.00 -0.56 -4.62
N CYS A 59 3.79 0.41 -3.72
CA CYS A 59 3.25 0.16 -2.37
C CYS A 59 1.94 -0.65 -2.44
N SER A 60 1.80 -1.67 -1.57
CA SER A 60 0.70 -2.66 -1.53
C SER A 60 0.65 -3.70 -2.65
N MET A 61 1.64 -3.75 -3.54
CA MET A 61 1.61 -4.65 -4.69
C MET A 61 2.38 -5.96 -4.48
N THR A 62 1.81 -7.06 -4.98
CA THR A 62 2.33 -8.43 -4.83
C THR A 62 2.67 -9.04 -6.17
N MET A 63 3.53 -10.06 -6.18
CA MET A 63 3.81 -10.84 -7.39
C MET A 63 2.56 -11.47 -8.03
N THR A 64 1.54 -11.74 -7.21
CA THR A 64 0.23 -12.20 -7.69
C THR A 64 -0.40 -11.22 -8.67
N GLN A 65 -0.28 -9.91 -8.45
CA GLN A 65 -0.81 -8.91 -9.37
C GLN A 65 -0.01 -8.85 -10.67
N ILE A 66 1.32 -8.86 -10.60
CA ILE A 66 2.18 -8.87 -11.79
C ILE A 66 1.82 -10.07 -12.68
N MET A 67 1.73 -11.26 -12.08
CA MET A 67 1.33 -12.48 -12.79
C MET A 67 -0.11 -12.38 -13.33
N MET A 68 -1.04 -11.77 -12.58
CA MET A 68 -2.39 -11.46 -13.06
C MET A 68 -2.36 -10.58 -14.32
N GLY A 69 -1.54 -9.53 -14.33
CA GLY A 69 -1.35 -8.66 -15.49
C GLY A 69 -0.75 -9.40 -16.69
N VAL A 70 0.34 -10.15 -16.49
CA VAL A 70 1.05 -10.88 -17.57
C VAL A 70 0.18 -11.97 -18.18
N VAL A 71 -0.37 -12.87 -17.36
CA VAL A 71 -1.15 -14.02 -17.84
C VAL A 71 -2.43 -13.55 -18.53
N LEU A 72 -3.11 -12.54 -18.00
CA LEU A 72 -4.29 -12.00 -18.64
C LEU A 72 -3.95 -11.14 -19.86
N GLY A 73 -2.78 -10.48 -19.90
CA GLY A 73 -2.25 -9.83 -21.10
C GLY A 73 -2.03 -10.81 -22.24
N ILE A 74 -1.35 -11.94 -21.96
CA ILE A 74 -1.21 -13.07 -22.91
C ILE A 74 -2.60 -13.61 -23.30
N GLY A 75 -3.51 -13.73 -22.32
CA GLY A 75 -4.90 -14.10 -22.54
C GLY A 75 -5.63 -13.17 -23.52
N VAL A 76 -5.41 -11.86 -23.45
CA VAL A 76 -5.96 -10.88 -24.38
C VAL A 76 -5.42 -11.08 -25.79
N ILE A 77 -4.12 -11.33 -25.92
CA ILE A 77 -3.49 -11.65 -27.21
C ILE A 77 -4.11 -12.92 -27.79
N LEU A 78 -4.19 -14.02 -27.05
CA LEU A 78 -4.63 -15.31 -27.61
C LEU A 78 -6.14 -15.43 -27.78
N PHE A 79 -6.92 -14.94 -26.80
CA PHE A 79 -8.34 -15.26 -26.64
C PHE A 79 -9.24 -14.02 -26.49
N SER A 80 -8.74 -12.82 -26.80
CA SER A 80 -9.47 -11.55 -26.65
C SER A 80 -9.72 -11.16 -25.18
N LYS A 81 -10.49 -10.09 -24.96
CA LYS A 81 -10.74 -9.46 -23.65
C LYS A 81 -11.69 -10.28 -22.75
N LEU A 82 -11.34 -11.53 -22.44
CA LEU A 82 -12.15 -12.43 -21.62
C LEU A 82 -12.41 -11.87 -20.23
N PHE A 83 -11.38 -11.34 -19.56
CA PHE A 83 -11.52 -10.71 -18.24
C PHE A 83 -12.62 -9.64 -18.23
N CYS A 84 -12.61 -8.73 -19.21
CA CYS A 84 -13.60 -7.66 -19.36
C CYS A 84 -15.03 -8.19 -19.57
N GLY A 85 -15.20 -9.36 -20.21
CA GLY A 85 -16.50 -9.95 -20.52
C GLY A 85 -17.11 -10.79 -19.39
N TYR A 86 -16.25 -11.42 -18.56
CA TYR A 86 -16.63 -12.46 -17.61
C TYR A 86 -16.38 -12.13 -16.14
N LEU A 87 -15.33 -11.37 -15.81
CA LEU A 87 -14.89 -11.15 -14.43
C LEU A 87 -14.95 -9.67 -14.01
N CYS A 88 -14.73 -8.73 -14.93
CA CYS A 88 -14.63 -7.29 -14.61
C CYS A 88 -15.95 -6.71 -14.04
N PRO A 89 -15.96 -6.16 -12.81
CA PRO A 89 -17.13 -5.55 -12.19
C PRO A 89 -17.66 -4.32 -12.95
N LEU A 90 -16.75 -3.49 -13.47
CA LEU A 90 -17.12 -2.31 -14.28
C LEU A 90 -17.87 -2.69 -15.56
N GLY A 91 -17.46 -3.78 -16.21
CA GLY A 91 -18.15 -4.31 -17.38
C GLY A 91 -19.56 -4.77 -17.05
N TRP A 92 -19.73 -5.49 -15.93
CA TRP A 92 -21.04 -5.91 -15.45
C TRP A 92 -21.93 -4.70 -15.09
N GLY A 93 -21.40 -3.72 -14.35
CA GLY A 93 -22.11 -2.50 -13.97
C GLY A 93 -22.57 -1.70 -15.19
N SER A 94 -21.70 -1.56 -16.20
CA SER A 94 -22.01 -0.87 -17.46
C SER A 94 -23.17 -1.54 -18.21
N GLU A 95 -23.21 -2.88 -18.27
CA GLU A 95 -24.32 -3.61 -18.90
C GLU A 95 -25.63 -3.48 -18.12
N TYR A 96 -25.55 -3.46 -16.79
CA TYR A 96 -26.74 -3.31 -15.94
C TYR A 96 -27.33 -1.91 -16.05
N LEU A 97 -26.50 -0.85 -16.08
CA LEU A 97 -26.94 0.52 -16.34
C LEU A 97 -27.65 0.65 -17.68
N ALA A 98 -27.13 0.01 -18.73
CA ALA A 98 -27.80 -0.02 -20.04
C ALA A 98 -29.17 -0.74 -20.00
N LYS A 99 -29.29 -1.83 -19.23
CA LYS A 99 -30.58 -2.52 -19.00
C LYS A 99 -31.54 -1.64 -18.20
N LEU A 100 -31.07 -0.94 -17.17
CA LEU A 100 -31.84 -0.03 -16.36
C LEU A 100 -32.40 1.13 -17.21
N ARG A 101 -31.58 1.75 -18.06
CA ARG A 101 -32.04 2.74 -19.05
C ARG A 101 -33.18 2.21 -19.90
N SER A 102 -33.02 0.99 -20.45
CA SER A 102 -34.04 0.37 -21.31
C SER A 102 -35.36 0.10 -20.56
N LYS A 103 -35.27 -0.26 -19.27
CA LYS A 103 -36.44 -0.45 -18.38
C LYS A 103 -37.14 0.87 -18.09
N MET A 104 -36.37 1.95 -17.92
CA MET A 104 -36.90 3.31 -17.73
C MET A 104 -37.35 3.98 -19.03
N LYS A 105 -37.31 3.27 -20.17
CA LYS A 105 -37.70 3.77 -21.51
C LYS A 105 -36.97 5.05 -21.96
N VAL A 106 -35.79 5.33 -21.39
CA VAL A 106 -34.97 6.49 -21.78
C VAL A 106 -34.26 6.19 -23.11
N LYS A 107 -34.30 7.17 -24.04
CA LYS A 107 -33.70 7.03 -25.38
C LYS A 107 -32.18 6.82 -25.29
N GLU A 108 -31.66 5.93 -26.13
CA GLU A 108 -30.22 5.65 -26.24
C GLU A 108 -29.54 6.72 -27.08
N ILE A 109 -28.37 7.19 -26.65
CA ILE A 109 -27.48 7.96 -27.53
C ILE A 109 -26.60 6.96 -28.29
N VAL A 110 -26.95 6.69 -29.55
CA VAL A 110 -26.23 5.73 -30.39
C VAL A 110 -25.12 6.44 -31.15
N ILE A 111 -23.88 6.25 -30.70
CA ILE A 111 -22.69 6.70 -31.43
C ILE A 111 -22.33 5.61 -32.44
N LYS A 112 -22.50 5.91 -33.73
CA LYS A 112 -22.13 4.97 -34.80
C LYS A 112 -20.62 4.72 -34.79
N SER A 113 -20.23 3.45 -34.80
CA SER A 113 -18.82 3.03 -34.90
C SER A 113 -18.18 3.64 -36.15
N GLY A 114 -17.01 4.26 -35.99
CA GLY A 114 -16.28 4.94 -37.08
C GLY A 114 -16.74 6.38 -37.38
N SER A 115 -17.76 6.90 -36.71
CA SER A 115 -18.11 8.34 -36.78
C SER A 115 -17.00 9.22 -36.18
N MET A 116 -16.96 10.52 -36.53
CA MET A 116 -15.98 11.44 -35.95
C MET A 116 -16.08 11.52 -34.41
N ALA A 117 -17.29 11.49 -33.87
CA ALA A 117 -17.52 11.43 -32.43
C ALA A 117 -16.92 10.15 -31.81
N ASP A 118 -17.09 8.98 -32.45
CA ASP A 118 -16.50 7.72 -31.98
C ASP A 118 -14.96 7.79 -31.96
N LYS A 119 -14.36 8.41 -32.98
CA LYS A 119 -12.90 8.55 -33.11
C LYS A 119 -12.34 9.47 -32.03
N VAL A 120 -12.92 10.67 -31.86
CA VAL A 120 -12.48 11.64 -30.85
C VAL A 120 -12.64 11.06 -29.43
N LEU A 121 -13.75 10.40 -29.12
CA LEU A 121 -13.95 9.84 -27.79
C LEU A 121 -12.97 8.68 -27.48
N ARG A 122 -12.56 7.90 -28.49
CA ARG A 122 -11.56 6.83 -28.30
C ARG A 122 -10.17 7.37 -27.96
N PHE A 123 -9.85 8.62 -28.30
CA PHE A 123 -8.57 9.24 -27.92
C PHE A 123 -8.39 9.30 -26.40
N PHE A 124 -9.45 9.62 -25.65
CA PHE A 124 -9.35 9.86 -24.21
C PHE A 124 -8.83 8.66 -23.41
N LYS A 125 -9.23 7.42 -23.73
CA LYS A 125 -8.66 6.24 -23.04
C LYS A 125 -7.17 6.02 -23.30
N TYR A 126 -6.66 6.46 -24.46
CA TYR A 126 -5.22 6.35 -24.78
C TYR A 126 -4.43 7.47 -24.11
N ALA A 127 -4.98 8.69 -24.07
CA ALA A 127 -4.42 9.78 -23.29
C ALA A 127 -4.37 9.43 -21.80
N LEU A 128 -5.45 8.84 -21.27
CA LEU A 128 -5.49 8.39 -19.90
C LEU A 128 -4.54 7.21 -19.65
N LEU A 129 -4.44 6.23 -20.57
CA LEU A 129 -3.45 5.16 -20.48
C LEU A 129 -2.02 5.73 -20.34
N PHE A 130 -1.67 6.72 -21.16
CA PHE A 130 -0.39 7.39 -21.07
C PHE A 130 -0.19 8.05 -19.70
N LEU A 131 -1.15 8.85 -19.23
CA LEU A 131 -1.05 9.55 -17.94
C LEU A 131 -0.92 8.58 -16.76
N VAL A 132 -1.74 7.52 -16.74
CA VAL A 132 -1.74 6.55 -15.65
C VAL A 132 -0.41 5.82 -15.59
N PHE A 133 0.09 5.27 -16.70
CA PHE A 133 1.42 4.64 -16.71
C PHE A 133 2.53 5.65 -16.40
N TYR A 134 2.41 6.90 -16.87
CA TYR A 134 3.41 7.92 -16.63
C TYR A 134 3.58 8.23 -15.15
N PHE A 135 2.47 8.55 -14.47
CA PHE A 135 2.47 8.85 -13.05
C PHE A 135 2.78 7.61 -12.22
N THR A 136 2.25 6.43 -12.58
CA THR A 136 2.52 5.20 -11.83
C THR A 136 4.01 4.85 -11.83
N ILE A 137 4.68 4.87 -12.99
CA ILE A 137 6.10 4.53 -13.08
C ILE A 137 6.98 5.59 -12.41
N THR A 138 6.60 6.88 -12.48
CA THR A 138 7.39 7.98 -11.92
C THR A 138 7.27 8.08 -10.40
N SER A 139 6.10 7.79 -9.84
CA SER A 139 5.85 7.86 -8.39
C SER A 139 6.06 6.53 -7.67
N SER A 140 6.15 5.41 -8.41
CA SER A 140 6.07 4.05 -7.86
C SER A 140 4.84 3.83 -6.97
N GLU A 141 3.76 4.56 -7.25
CA GLU A 141 2.44 4.40 -6.63
C GLU A 141 1.38 4.18 -7.71
N LEU A 142 0.38 3.36 -7.43
CA LEU A 142 -0.61 3.01 -8.43
C LEU A 142 -1.60 4.17 -8.65
N PHE A 143 -1.30 5.03 -9.63
CA PHE A 143 -2.09 6.23 -9.91
C PHE A 143 -3.53 5.90 -10.35
N CYS A 144 -3.75 4.71 -10.92
CA CYS A 144 -5.08 4.29 -11.38
C CYS A 144 -6.12 4.22 -10.25
N LYS A 145 -5.70 4.03 -8.97
CA LYS A 145 -6.58 4.05 -7.79
C LYS A 145 -7.38 5.36 -7.70
N ASN A 146 -6.77 6.49 -8.07
CA ASN A 146 -7.42 7.80 -8.04
C ASN A 146 -8.55 7.96 -9.06
N PHE A 147 -8.53 7.18 -10.13
CA PHE A 147 -9.48 7.29 -11.26
C PHE A 147 -10.34 6.04 -11.45
N ASP A 148 -10.15 4.96 -10.69
CA ASP A 148 -10.95 3.76 -10.84
C ASP A 148 -12.29 3.88 -10.06
N PRO A 149 -13.45 3.95 -10.75
CA PRO A 149 -14.75 3.99 -10.09
C PRO A 149 -15.06 2.70 -9.31
N TYR A 150 -14.45 1.57 -9.66
CA TYR A 150 -14.56 0.33 -8.91
C TYR A 150 -13.81 0.43 -7.58
N TYR A 151 -12.56 0.90 -7.60
CA TYR A 151 -11.78 1.09 -6.38
C TYR A 151 -12.47 2.06 -5.42
N ALA A 152 -12.88 3.23 -5.91
CA ALA A 152 -13.57 4.24 -5.12
C ALA A 152 -14.86 3.71 -4.48
N ALA A 153 -15.65 2.92 -5.22
CA ALA A 153 -16.88 2.31 -4.71
C ALA A 153 -16.60 1.19 -3.71
N ALA A 154 -15.56 0.39 -3.96
CA ALA A 154 -15.19 -0.74 -3.12
C ALA A 154 -14.62 -0.31 -1.76
N THR A 155 -13.82 0.76 -1.73
CA THR A 155 -13.23 1.30 -0.49
C THR A 155 -14.12 2.32 0.22
N GLY A 156 -15.30 2.64 -0.32
CA GLY A 156 -16.19 3.65 0.26
C GLY A 156 -15.57 5.04 0.34
N PHE A 157 -14.71 5.40 -0.63
CA PHE A 157 -13.90 6.63 -0.63
C PHE A 157 -12.91 6.76 0.54
N GLN A 158 -12.56 5.65 1.20
CA GLN A 158 -11.53 5.61 2.23
C GLN A 158 -10.21 5.12 1.63
N GLY A 159 -9.08 5.72 2.04
CA GLY A 159 -7.73 5.39 1.57
C GLY A 159 -6.96 6.60 0.99
N GLU A 160 -5.79 6.33 0.42
CA GLU A 160 -4.95 7.31 -0.30
C GLU A 160 -5.59 7.66 -1.65
N LEU A 161 -6.70 8.40 -1.62
CA LEU A 161 -7.52 8.74 -2.77
C LEU A 161 -7.68 10.23 -2.94
N THR A 162 -7.49 10.70 -4.18
CA THR A 162 -7.83 12.06 -4.57
C THR A 162 -9.35 12.16 -4.78
N LEU A 163 -10.08 12.56 -3.73
CA LEU A 163 -11.54 12.51 -3.67
C LEU A 163 -12.23 13.10 -4.91
N TRP A 164 -11.78 14.26 -5.42
CA TRP A 164 -12.41 14.89 -6.57
C TRP A 164 -12.27 14.06 -7.86
N MET A 165 -11.12 13.41 -8.07
CA MET A 165 -10.90 12.54 -9.24
C MET A 165 -11.81 11.31 -9.18
N ALA A 166 -11.91 10.69 -8.00
CA ALA A 166 -12.75 9.52 -7.75
C ALA A 166 -14.24 9.83 -7.98
N VAL A 167 -14.72 10.99 -7.49
CA VAL A 167 -16.09 11.45 -7.70
C VAL A 167 -16.36 11.70 -9.18
N VAL A 168 -15.47 12.40 -9.88
CA VAL A 168 -15.62 12.65 -11.32
C VAL A 168 -15.65 11.34 -12.11
N ALA A 169 -14.74 10.41 -11.81
CA ALA A 169 -14.71 9.09 -12.43
C ALA A 169 -16.02 8.31 -12.22
N LEU A 170 -16.55 8.29 -10.99
CA LEU A 170 -17.81 7.61 -10.68
C LEU A 170 -19.02 8.25 -11.38
N VAL A 171 -19.09 9.59 -11.40
CA VAL A 171 -20.14 10.33 -12.11
C VAL A 171 -20.08 10.02 -13.61
N LEU A 172 -18.90 10.12 -14.23
CA LEU A 172 -18.72 9.79 -15.64
C LEU A 172 -19.05 8.32 -15.94
N PHE A 173 -18.71 7.41 -15.02
CA PHE A 173 -19.07 6.00 -15.13
C PHE A 173 -20.59 5.81 -15.11
N ILE A 174 -21.31 6.38 -14.15
CA ILE A 174 -22.76 6.20 -14.01
C ILE A 174 -23.49 6.86 -15.18
N PHE A 175 -23.31 8.17 -15.38
CA PHE A 175 -24.06 8.92 -16.40
C PHE A 175 -23.63 8.53 -17.81
N GLY A 176 -22.33 8.35 -18.05
CA GLY A 176 -21.81 7.94 -19.35
C GLY A 176 -22.37 6.59 -19.79
N ASN A 177 -22.27 5.56 -18.95
CA ASN A 177 -22.79 4.24 -19.27
C ASN A 177 -24.32 4.17 -19.30
N PHE A 178 -25.00 5.06 -18.57
CA PHE A 178 -26.45 5.15 -18.61
C PHE A 178 -26.94 5.57 -20.00
N PHE A 179 -26.38 6.64 -20.60
CA PHE A 179 -26.82 7.17 -21.89
C PHE A 179 -26.20 6.46 -23.11
N ILE A 180 -24.95 6.02 -23.00
CA ILE A 180 -24.17 5.38 -24.08
C ILE A 180 -23.70 4.00 -23.60
N LYS A 181 -24.01 2.94 -24.36
CA LYS A 181 -23.61 1.57 -23.99
C LYS A 181 -22.09 1.45 -23.87
N MET A 182 -21.62 0.87 -22.76
CA MET A 182 -20.21 0.58 -22.51
C MET A 182 -19.30 1.82 -22.64
N PHE A 183 -19.83 3.02 -22.38
CA PHE A 183 -19.12 4.29 -22.48
C PHE A 183 -17.74 4.24 -21.82
N TRP A 184 -17.68 3.80 -20.56
CA TRP A 184 -16.43 3.74 -19.81
C TRP A 184 -15.43 2.79 -20.46
N CYS A 185 -15.84 1.54 -20.70
CA CYS A 185 -14.99 0.51 -21.29
C CYS A 185 -14.52 0.85 -22.72
N LYS A 186 -15.31 1.63 -23.45
CA LYS A 186 -15.03 1.99 -24.85
C LYS A 186 -14.15 3.23 -24.98
N TYR A 187 -14.34 4.24 -24.11
CA TYR A 187 -13.78 5.59 -24.29
C TYR A 187 -12.88 6.09 -23.16
N LEU A 188 -12.99 5.57 -21.94
CA LEU A 188 -12.22 6.08 -20.79
C LEU A 188 -11.35 5.03 -20.10
N CYS A 189 -11.60 3.73 -20.26
CA CYS A 189 -10.90 2.70 -19.51
C CYS A 189 -9.48 2.42 -20.04
N PRO A 190 -8.41 2.63 -19.24
CA PRO A 190 -7.03 2.32 -19.64
C PRO A 190 -6.82 0.83 -19.94
N LEU A 191 -7.45 -0.06 -19.13
CA LEU A 191 -7.43 -1.50 -19.39
C LEU A 191 -8.01 -1.83 -20.78
N GLY A 192 -9.02 -1.09 -21.22
CA GLY A 192 -9.60 -1.23 -22.56
C GLY A 192 -8.63 -0.82 -23.68
N ALA A 193 -7.84 0.24 -23.46
CA ALA A 193 -6.83 0.74 -24.39
C ALA A 193 -5.63 -0.21 -24.52
N ILE A 194 -5.01 -0.61 -23.40
CA ILE A 194 -3.88 -1.55 -23.42
C ILE A 194 -4.29 -2.91 -24.00
N SER A 195 -5.52 -3.37 -23.73
CA SER A 195 -6.04 -4.57 -24.35
C SER A 195 -6.15 -4.46 -25.88
N ASN A 196 -6.46 -3.28 -26.43
CA ASN A 196 -6.47 -3.07 -27.87
C ASN A 196 -5.05 -3.04 -28.45
N ILE A 197 -4.09 -2.42 -27.75
CA ILE A 197 -2.67 -2.45 -28.13
C ILE A 197 -2.17 -3.90 -28.25
N PHE A 198 -2.45 -4.75 -27.25
CA PHE A 198 -2.08 -6.17 -27.28
C PHE A 198 -2.74 -6.95 -28.43
N LYS A 199 -3.97 -6.61 -28.81
CA LYS A 199 -4.63 -7.22 -29.98
C LYS A 199 -3.97 -6.82 -31.31
N TYR A 200 -3.34 -5.65 -31.38
CA TYR A 200 -2.45 -5.28 -32.49
C TYR A 200 -1.04 -5.86 -32.26
N THR A 201 -0.97 -7.17 -32.04
CA THR A 201 0.21 -7.88 -31.54
C THR A 201 1.47 -7.65 -32.38
N ILE A 202 1.34 -7.60 -33.72
CA ILE A 202 2.48 -7.34 -34.60
C ILE A 202 3.06 -5.95 -34.33
N THR A 203 2.20 -4.92 -34.29
CA THR A 203 2.62 -3.54 -34.02
C THR A 203 3.26 -3.43 -32.65
N PHE A 204 2.65 -4.02 -31.63
CA PHE A 204 3.20 -4.04 -30.27
C PHE A 204 4.56 -4.74 -30.20
N ALA A 205 4.69 -5.94 -30.79
CA ALA A 205 5.94 -6.70 -30.81
C ALA A 205 7.07 -5.97 -31.54
N VAL A 206 6.77 -5.35 -32.69
CA VAL A 206 7.74 -4.54 -33.45
C VAL A 206 8.20 -3.33 -32.64
N LEU A 207 7.29 -2.63 -31.95
CA LEU A 207 7.65 -1.49 -31.10
C LEU A 207 8.57 -1.89 -29.95
N VAL A 208 8.24 -2.98 -29.24
CA VAL A 208 9.07 -3.49 -28.15
C VAL A 208 10.44 -3.96 -28.67
N ALA A 209 10.48 -4.65 -29.82
CA ALA A 209 11.73 -5.09 -30.43
C ALA A 209 12.62 -3.91 -30.85
N ILE A 210 12.05 -2.87 -31.49
CA ILE A 210 12.78 -1.66 -31.86
C ILE A 210 13.33 -0.97 -30.60
N PHE A 211 12.51 -0.81 -29.57
CA PHE A 211 12.94 -0.21 -28.30
C PHE A 211 14.06 -1.01 -27.64
N ALA A 212 13.96 -2.34 -27.62
CA ALA A 212 15.00 -3.22 -27.08
C ALA A 212 16.30 -3.10 -27.88
N ILE A 213 16.24 -3.15 -29.21
CA ILE A 213 17.42 -3.02 -30.09
C ILE A 213 18.10 -1.67 -29.89
N ILE A 214 17.34 -0.58 -29.81
CA ILE A 214 17.87 0.77 -29.60
C ILE A 214 18.58 0.88 -28.25
N ASN A 215 18.01 0.32 -27.19
CA ASN A 215 18.64 0.32 -25.85
C ASN A 215 19.86 -0.60 -25.80
N LEU A 216 19.81 -1.77 -26.43
CA LEU A 216 20.97 -2.65 -26.57
C LEU A 216 22.10 -2.04 -27.40
N ALA A 217 21.78 -1.14 -28.33
CA ALA A 217 22.76 -0.36 -29.10
C ALA A 217 23.36 0.83 -28.31
N GLY A 218 23.03 0.99 -27.02
CA GLY A 218 23.65 2.00 -26.14
C GLY A 218 23.04 3.41 -26.24
N LEU A 219 21.93 3.60 -26.97
CA LEU A 219 21.29 4.92 -27.12
C LEU A 219 20.46 5.36 -25.89
N SER A 220 20.31 4.50 -24.88
CA SER A 220 19.64 4.77 -23.59
C SER A 220 18.31 5.56 -23.73
N VAL A 221 17.43 5.08 -24.60
CA VAL A 221 16.16 5.77 -24.87
C VAL A 221 15.17 5.54 -23.73
N SER A 222 14.64 6.64 -23.19
CA SER A 222 13.65 6.61 -22.11
C SER A 222 12.40 5.82 -22.48
N TRP A 223 11.88 5.05 -21.51
CA TRP A 223 10.63 4.28 -21.60
C TRP A 223 9.41 5.12 -22.03
N ILE A 224 9.44 6.43 -21.76
CA ILE A 224 8.37 7.38 -22.14
C ILE A 224 8.14 7.35 -23.66
N TYR A 225 9.19 7.17 -24.46
CA TYR A 225 9.06 7.09 -25.93
C TYR A 225 8.32 5.82 -26.36
N LEU A 226 8.60 4.67 -25.73
CA LEU A 226 7.86 3.43 -25.99
C LEU A 226 6.38 3.58 -25.62
N LEU A 227 6.09 4.14 -24.43
CA LEU A 227 4.72 4.37 -23.98
C LEU A 227 3.97 5.34 -24.89
N THR A 228 4.62 6.43 -25.32
CA THR A 228 4.06 7.41 -26.25
C THR A 228 3.76 6.76 -27.59
N ALA A 229 4.72 6.04 -28.16
CA ALA A 229 4.55 5.34 -29.44
C ALA A 229 3.44 4.28 -29.37
N ALA A 230 3.40 3.48 -28.31
CA ALA A 230 2.38 2.47 -28.08
C ALA A 230 0.97 3.08 -27.96
N SER A 231 0.84 4.22 -27.26
CA SER A 231 -0.44 4.91 -27.07
C SER A 231 -0.93 5.58 -28.36
N LEU A 232 -0.05 6.28 -29.07
CA LEU A 232 -0.38 6.95 -30.33
C LEU A 232 -0.70 5.94 -31.44
N LEU A 233 0.16 4.94 -31.65
CA LEU A 233 -0.09 3.91 -32.64
C LEU A 233 -1.32 3.09 -32.25
N GLY A 234 -1.49 2.73 -30.98
CA GLY A 234 -2.70 2.08 -30.49
C GLY A 234 -3.98 2.82 -30.92
N TYR A 235 -4.03 4.12 -30.67
CA TYR A 235 -5.14 4.99 -31.09
C TYR A 235 -5.33 5.01 -32.61
N LEU A 236 -4.27 5.25 -33.38
CA LEU A 236 -4.32 5.31 -34.83
C LEU A 236 -4.81 3.98 -35.44
N TRP A 237 -4.28 2.86 -34.96
CA TRP A 237 -4.69 1.53 -35.39
C TRP A 237 -6.14 1.24 -35.03
N GLU A 238 -6.62 1.65 -33.84
CA GLU A 238 -8.03 1.49 -33.47
C GLU A 238 -8.98 2.29 -34.36
N VAL A 239 -8.58 3.48 -34.76
CA VAL A 239 -9.39 4.38 -35.60
C VAL A 239 -9.37 3.99 -37.08
N ILE A 240 -8.23 3.51 -37.59
CA ILE A 240 -8.04 3.16 -39.01
C ILE A 240 -8.45 1.70 -39.27
N TYR A 241 -8.07 0.78 -38.38
CA TYR A 241 -8.24 -0.66 -38.54
C TYR A 241 -9.02 -1.27 -37.38
N THR A 242 -10.35 -1.22 -37.45
CA THR A 242 -11.23 -1.78 -36.40
C THR A 242 -11.15 -3.30 -36.25
N ASP A 243 -10.56 -4.00 -37.23
CA ASP A 243 -10.44 -5.45 -37.25
C ASP A 243 -9.03 -5.93 -36.89
N ALA A 244 -8.95 -6.88 -35.97
CA ALA A 244 -7.71 -7.57 -35.65
C ALA A 244 -7.42 -8.67 -36.70
N LYS A 245 -6.23 -8.62 -37.31
CA LYS A 245 -5.84 -9.51 -38.42
C LYS A 245 -5.42 -10.90 -37.94
N VAL A 246 -4.53 -10.95 -36.94
CA VAL A 246 -3.88 -12.20 -36.47
C VAL A 246 -4.74 -12.88 -35.41
N PHE A 247 -4.87 -12.22 -34.27
CA PHE A 247 -5.54 -12.71 -33.08
C PHE A 247 -6.90 -12.03 -32.86
N PRO A 248 -7.83 -12.59 -32.06
CA PRO A 248 -7.74 -13.80 -31.24
C PRO A 248 -7.92 -15.10 -32.04
N LEU A 249 -7.47 -16.23 -31.49
CA LEU A 249 -7.67 -17.58 -32.06
C LEU A 249 -9.15 -17.96 -32.09
N LEU A 250 -9.89 -17.59 -31.05
CA LEU A 250 -11.32 -17.85 -30.93
C LEU A 250 -12.14 -16.66 -31.43
N LYS A 251 -13.03 -16.89 -32.41
CA LYS A 251 -13.89 -15.85 -33.01
C LYS A 251 -15.35 -16.30 -33.05
N VAL A 252 -16.26 -15.33 -33.06
CA VAL A 252 -17.68 -15.58 -33.34
C VAL A 252 -17.87 -15.75 -34.84
N ASN A 253 -18.47 -16.87 -35.25
CA ASN A 253 -18.72 -17.20 -36.64
C ASN A 253 -20.23 -17.31 -36.89
N ARG A 254 -20.67 -16.70 -37.99
CA ARG A 254 -22.05 -16.73 -38.49
C ARG A 254 -22.15 -17.77 -39.62
N ASN A 255 -23.10 -18.70 -39.48
CA ASN A 255 -23.53 -19.58 -40.55
C ASN A 255 -24.63 -18.85 -41.35
N THR A 256 -24.32 -18.50 -42.60
CA THR A 256 -25.22 -17.76 -43.49
C THR A 256 -26.43 -18.57 -43.94
N GLU A 257 -26.31 -19.89 -44.02
CA GLU A 257 -27.41 -20.79 -44.42
C GLU A 257 -28.48 -20.92 -43.33
N LYS A 258 -28.07 -20.90 -42.05
CA LYS A 258 -29.01 -21.00 -40.91
C LYS A 258 -29.56 -19.64 -40.48
N CYS A 259 -28.89 -18.55 -40.85
CA CYS A 259 -29.26 -17.21 -40.41
C CYS A 259 -30.39 -16.64 -41.27
N ASN A 260 -31.28 -15.87 -40.64
CA ASN A 260 -32.41 -15.21 -41.29
C ASN A 260 -32.32 -13.67 -41.22
N ASP A 261 -31.11 -13.13 -41.07
CA ASP A 261 -30.80 -11.69 -41.07
C ASP A 261 -31.68 -10.81 -40.16
N CYS A 262 -32.16 -11.35 -39.04
CA CYS A 262 -33.07 -10.63 -38.13
C CYS A 262 -32.44 -9.50 -37.30
N GLY A 263 -31.11 -9.29 -37.35
CA GLY A 263 -30.41 -8.22 -36.63
C GLY A 263 -30.37 -8.33 -35.09
N LEU A 264 -30.99 -9.36 -34.49
CA LEU A 264 -31.08 -9.51 -33.03
C LEU A 264 -29.71 -9.57 -32.33
N CYS A 265 -28.74 -10.24 -32.96
CA CYS A 265 -27.39 -10.39 -32.43
C CYS A 265 -26.64 -9.05 -32.33
N ALA A 266 -26.77 -8.16 -33.33
CA ALA A 266 -26.17 -6.83 -33.30
C ALA A 266 -26.84 -5.95 -32.25
N LYS A 267 -28.18 -5.98 -32.16
CA LYS A 267 -28.94 -5.24 -31.14
C LYS A 267 -28.57 -5.64 -29.70
N LYS A 268 -28.20 -6.91 -29.48
CA LYS A 268 -27.81 -7.45 -28.17
C LYS A 268 -26.31 -7.36 -27.88
N CYS A 269 -25.49 -6.96 -28.84
CA CYS A 269 -24.06 -6.77 -28.62
C CYS A 269 -23.83 -5.59 -27.64
N PRO A 270 -23.14 -5.79 -26.49
CA PRO A 270 -22.86 -4.69 -25.55
C PRO A 270 -22.06 -3.55 -26.19
N TYR A 271 -21.17 -3.88 -27.13
CA TYR A 271 -20.31 -2.92 -27.83
C TYR A 271 -20.91 -2.39 -29.14
N SER A 272 -22.18 -2.71 -29.44
CA SER A 272 -22.87 -2.28 -30.66
C SER A 272 -22.11 -2.65 -31.96
N ILE A 273 -21.56 -3.87 -31.98
CA ILE A 273 -20.91 -4.43 -33.18
C ILE A 273 -22.00 -5.00 -34.10
N ASP A 274 -21.89 -4.72 -35.40
CA ASP A 274 -22.76 -5.24 -36.46
C ASP A 274 -22.49 -6.73 -36.74
N VAL A 275 -22.72 -7.59 -35.75
CA VAL A 275 -22.48 -9.04 -35.80
C VAL A 275 -23.31 -9.73 -36.90
N ASP A 276 -24.46 -9.17 -37.23
CA ASP A 276 -25.34 -9.64 -38.30
C ASP A 276 -24.74 -9.38 -39.68
N LYS A 277 -23.94 -8.34 -39.90
CA LYS A 277 -23.43 -8.00 -41.23
C LYS A 277 -22.14 -8.75 -41.64
N VAL A 278 -21.52 -9.46 -40.70
CA VAL A 278 -20.21 -10.09 -40.93
C VAL A 278 -20.27 -11.61 -40.74
N LYS A 279 -19.53 -12.35 -41.59
CA LYS A 279 -19.41 -13.81 -41.47
C LYS A 279 -18.58 -14.23 -40.25
N THR A 280 -17.53 -13.46 -39.93
CA THR A 280 -16.66 -13.69 -38.78
C THR A 280 -16.39 -12.36 -38.10
N VAL A 281 -16.66 -12.28 -36.79
CA VAL A 281 -16.43 -11.05 -36.02
C VAL A 281 -14.94 -10.93 -35.70
N LYS A 282 -14.29 -9.91 -36.29
CA LYS A 282 -12.88 -9.57 -36.07
C LYS A 282 -12.66 -8.26 -35.31
N HIS A 283 -13.75 -7.57 -34.97
CA HIS A 283 -13.72 -6.26 -34.33
C HIS A 283 -12.91 -6.27 -33.02
N VAL A 284 -12.06 -5.26 -32.81
CA VAL A 284 -11.15 -5.18 -31.65
C VAL A 284 -11.89 -5.09 -30.31
N ASP A 285 -13.05 -4.47 -30.28
CA ASP A 285 -13.88 -4.38 -29.07
C ASP A 285 -14.63 -5.68 -28.70
N CYS A 286 -14.58 -6.73 -29.53
CA CYS A 286 -15.26 -7.99 -29.21
C CYS A 286 -14.61 -8.68 -28.00
N THR A 287 -15.35 -8.84 -26.91
CA THR A 287 -14.90 -9.49 -25.65
C THR A 287 -15.21 -11.00 -25.58
N LEU A 288 -15.76 -11.58 -26.66
CA LEU A 288 -16.26 -12.96 -26.68
C LEU A 288 -17.27 -13.28 -25.57
N CYS A 289 -18.06 -12.30 -25.11
CA CYS A 289 -19.02 -12.49 -24.04
C CYS A 289 -20.17 -13.46 -24.36
N GLY A 290 -20.48 -13.68 -25.65
CA GLY A 290 -21.49 -14.64 -26.08
C GLY A 290 -22.94 -14.16 -26.08
N GLU A 291 -23.22 -12.87 -25.80
CA GLU A 291 -24.59 -12.32 -25.85
C GLU A 291 -25.22 -12.47 -27.24
N CYS A 292 -24.45 -12.25 -28.30
CA CYS A 292 -24.91 -12.43 -29.69
C CYS A 292 -25.30 -13.89 -30.00
N ILE A 293 -24.57 -14.86 -29.44
CA ILE A 293 -24.86 -16.29 -29.61
C ILE A 293 -26.11 -16.68 -28.83
N SER A 294 -26.22 -16.27 -27.56
CA SER A 294 -27.37 -16.61 -26.70
C SER A 294 -28.69 -15.98 -27.14
N SER A 295 -28.64 -14.82 -27.81
CA SER A 295 -29.81 -14.14 -28.35
C SER A 295 -30.24 -14.63 -29.73
N CYS A 296 -29.43 -15.47 -30.40
CA CYS A 296 -29.76 -15.99 -31.72
C CYS A 296 -30.92 -16.98 -31.62
N ASN A 297 -32.02 -16.70 -32.34
CA ASN A 297 -33.20 -17.56 -32.37
C ASN A 297 -33.07 -18.77 -33.33
N LYS A 298 -32.06 -18.77 -34.21
CA LYS A 298 -31.78 -19.84 -35.20
C LYS A 298 -30.51 -20.65 -34.91
N ASP A 299 -29.84 -20.39 -33.78
CA ASP A 299 -28.55 -21.01 -33.42
C ASP A 299 -27.50 -20.94 -34.56
N ALA A 300 -27.51 -19.84 -35.31
CA ALA A 300 -26.66 -19.60 -36.48
C ALA A 300 -25.28 -19.04 -36.11
N LEU A 301 -25.03 -18.72 -34.84
CA LEU A 301 -23.78 -18.16 -34.34
C LEU A 301 -23.08 -19.16 -33.40
N THR A 302 -21.77 -19.34 -33.57
CA THR A 302 -20.94 -20.21 -32.71
C THR A 302 -19.57 -19.61 -32.44
N PHE A 303 -18.94 -20.03 -31.34
CA PHE A 303 -17.50 -19.81 -31.13
C PHE A 303 -16.71 -20.87 -31.91
N GLY A 304 -15.73 -20.46 -32.71
CA GLY A 304 -14.78 -21.40 -33.35
C GLY A 304 -15.41 -22.51 -34.20
N LYS A 305 -16.46 -22.21 -34.99
CA LYS A 305 -17.22 -23.10 -35.90
C LYS A 305 -17.92 -24.32 -35.24
N LYS A 306 -17.63 -24.67 -33.99
CA LYS A 306 -18.22 -25.81 -33.26
C LYS A 306 -19.22 -25.35 -32.20
N LYS A 307 -20.35 -26.05 -32.05
CA LYS A 307 -21.36 -25.74 -31.01
C LYS A 307 -20.87 -26.03 -29.58
N SER A 308 -20.01 -27.04 -29.40
CA SER A 308 -19.43 -27.41 -28.10
C SER A 308 -18.56 -26.32 -27.47
N PHE A 309 -18.03 -25.39 -28.27
CA PHE A 309 -17.18 -24.29 -27.79
C PHE A 309 -17.97 -23.16 -27.11
N ARG A 310 -19.29 -23.33 -26.88
CA ARG A 310 -20.13 -22.35 -26.18
C ARG A 310 -19.59 -21.94 -24.80
N TRP A 311 -19.04 -22.91 -24.06
CA TRP A 311 -18.54 -22.69 -22.69
C TRP A 311 -17.05 -22.38 -22.64
N LEU A 312 -16.34 -22.54 -23.76
CA LEU A 312 -14.89 -22.41 -23.83
C LEU A 312 -14.38 -21.04 -23.35
N PRO A 313 -14.97 -19.88 -23.73
CA PRO A 313 -14.47 -18.58 -23.23
C PRO A 313 -14.60 -18.42 -21.71
N ALA A 314 -15.66 -18.96 -21.10
CA ALA A 314 -15.86 -18.90 -19.65
C ALA A 314 -14.85 -19.78 -18.91
N ILE A 315 -14.62 -21.00 -19.41
CA ILE A 315 -13.61 -21.93 -18.86
C ILE A 315 -12.22 -21.32 -18.97
N LEU A 316 -11.87 -20.74 -20.13
CA LEU A 316 -10.59 -20.07 -20.35
C LEU A 316 -10.40 -18.88 -19.41
N ALA A 317 -11.44 -18.07 -19.18
CA ALA A 317 -11.36 -16.93 -18.26
C ALA A 317 -11.00 -17.39 -16.83
N VAL A 318 -11.65 -18.45 -16.35
CA VAL A 318 -11.39 -19.02 -15.01
C VAL A 318 -10.01 -19.69 -14.97
N ALA A 319 -9.67 -20.49 -15.97
CA ALA A 319 -8.39 -21.18 -16.03
C ALA A 319 -7.20 -20.20 -16.06
N LEU A 320 -7.29 -19.12 -16.84
CA LEU A 320 -6.25 -18.08 -16.87
C LEU A 320 -6.14 -17.36 -15.53
N PHE A 321 -7.27 -17.06 -14.87
CA PHE A 321 -7.26 -16.42 -13.55
C PHE A 321 -6.61 -17.31 -12.48
N ILE A 322 -6.97 -18.60 -12.45
CA ILE A 322 -6.37 -19.57 -11.51
C ILE A 322 -4.89 -19.75 -11.81
N ALA A 323 -4.49 -19.90 -13.08
CA ALA A 323 -3.09 -20.03 -13.46
C ALA A 323 -2.27 -18.82 -13.02
N ALA A 324 -2.79 -17.60 -13.21
CA ALA A 324 -2.14 -16.38 -12.77
C ALA A 324 -1.96 -16.33 -11.24
N TYR A 325 -3.01 -16.68 -10.49
CA TYR A 325 -2.95 -16.74 -9.03
C TYR A 325 -1.90 -17.75 -8.53
N LEU A 326 -1.90 -18.96 -9.09
CA LEU A 326 -0.94 -20.00 -8.71
C LEU A 326 0.50 -19.58 -9.01
N LEU A 327 0.78 -19.10 -10.23
CA LEU A 327 2.13 -18.65 -10.61
C LEU A 327 2.62 -17.52 -9.70
N GLY A 328 1.75 -16.58 -9.38
CA GLY A 328 2.09 -15.46 -8.50
C GLY A 328 2.14 -15.80 -7.01
N SER A 329 1.73 -17.01 -6.60
CA SER A 329 1.87 -17.49 -5.23
C SER A 329 3.20 -18.22 -4.99
N VAL A 330 3.83 -18.71 -6.06
CA VAL A 330 5.09 -19.48 -5.98
C VAL A 330 6.32 -18.56 -6.06
N TRP A 331 6.22 -17.43 -6.78
CA TRP A 331 7.38 -16.56 -7.03
C TRP A 331 7.26 -15.25 -6.25
N GLU A 332 8.36 -14.81 -5.64
CA GLU A 332 8.47 -13.51 -4.98
C GLU A 332 9.60 -12.69 -5.63
N LEU A 333 9.28 -11.46 -6.03
CA LEU A 333 10.27 -10.48 -6.48
C LEU A 333 10.59 -9.52 -5.33
N PRO A 334 11.82 -9.01 -5.25
CA PRO A 334 12.17 -7.96 -4.30
C PRO A 334 11.42 -6.66 -4.64
N THR A 335 10.95 -5.94 -3.61
CA THR A 335 10.22 -4.67 -3.73
C THR A 335 11.12 -3.55 -4.25
N ILE A 336 12.38 -3.56 -3.84
CA ILE A 336 13.47 -2.82 -4.47
C ILE A 336 14.65 -3.78 -4.58
N ASP A 337 15.41 -3.67 -5.66
CA ASP A 337 16.72 -4.31 -5.83
C ASP A 337 17.67 -3.22 -6.35
N GLU A 338 18.39 -2.59 -5.41
CA GLU A 338 19.24 -1.44 -5.69
C GLU A 338 20.68 -1.79 -5.36
N LYS A 339 21.59 -1.49 -6.29
CA LYS A 339 23.04 -1.53 -6.09
C LYS A 339 23.61 -0.15 -6.38
N TRP A 340 24.62 0.25 -5.61
CA TRP A 340 25.30 1.52 -5.72
C TRP A 340 26.82 1.34 -5.63
N GLY A 341 27.57 2.37 -5.99
CA GLY A 341 29.03 2.30 -6.12
C GLY A 341 29.49 1.77 -7.47
N ASP A 342 30.81 1.63 -7.64
CA ASP A 342 31.42 1.24 -8.91
C ASP A 342 31.05 -0.19 -9.33
N GLU A 343 30.67 -0.38 -10.59
CA GLU A 343 30.28 -1.70 -11.14
C GLU A 343 31.38 -2.77 -10.96
N ALA A 344 32.66 -2.37 -10.96
CA ALA A 344 33.79 -3.27 -10.72
C ALA A 344 33.78 -3.91 -9.31
N LYS A 345 33.15 -3.25 -8.32
CA LYS A 345 32.98 -3.82 -6.98
C LYS A 345 31.79 -4.78 -6.89
N HIS A 346 30.87 -4.77 -7.86
CA HIS A 346 29.63 -5.57 -7.82
C HIS A 346 29.87 -7.07 -8.00
N GLU A 347 30.99 -7.48 -8.60
CA GLU A 347 31.35 -8.91 -8.77
C GLU A 347 31.83 -9.58 -7.48
N GLN A 348 32.27 -8.80 -6.48
CA GLN A 348 32.86 -9.31 -5.23
C GLN A 348 31.93 -9.14 -4.02
N LEU A 349 30.67 -8.77 -4.23
CA LEU A 349 29.73 -8.55 -3.14
C LEU A 349 29.21 -9.87 -2.59
N GLU A 350 29.32 -10.03 -1.27
CA GLU A 350 28.60 -11.05 -0.53
C GLU A 350 27.25 -10.51 -0.06
N LYS A 351 26.34 -11.41 0.34
CA LYS A 351 25.03 -11.04 0.85
C LYS A 351 24.83 -11.51 2.28
N VAL A 352 24.33 -10.62 3.13
CA VAL A 352 23.82 -10.96 4.46
C VAL A 352 22.30 -10.82 4.45
N ARG A 353 21.60 -11.88 4.88
CA ARG A 353 20.16 -11.89 5.02
C ARG A 353 19.77 -11.48 6.43
N VAL A 354 18.87 -10.51 6.54
CA VAL A 354 18.28 -10.06 7.81
C VAL A 354 16.78 -10.32 7.76
N GLU A 355 16.29 -11.09 8.72
CA GLU A 355 14.88 -11.47 8.85
C GLU A 355 14.21 -10.67 9.97
N GLY A 356 12.89 -10.47 9.88
CA GLY A 356 12.11 -9.81 10.92
C GLY A 356 12.11 -8.28 10.88
N LEU A 357 12.54 -7.65 9.78
CA LEU A 357 12.49 -6.18 9.61
C LEU A 357 11.07 -5.69 9.26
N ARG A 358 10.14 -5.80 10.21
CA ARG A 358 8.70 -5.51 10.02
C ARG A 358 8.38 -4.03 9.72
N SER A 359 9.31 -3.11 9.92
CA SER A 359 9.17 -1.69 9.56
C SER A 359 9.33 -1.45 8.06
N VAL A 360 9.93 -2.40 7.31
CA VAL A 360 10.03 -2.36 5.85
C VAL A 360 8.77 -2.98 5.25
N LYS A 361 7.73 -2.15 5.07
CA LYS A 361 6.35 -2.55 4.73
C LYS A 361 5.93 -2.24 3.30
N CYS A 362 6.67 -1.38 2.61
CA CYS A 362 6.34 -0.89 1.28
C CYS A 362 7.56 -0.23 0.62
N TYR A 363 7.42 0.20 -0.64
CA TYR A 363 8.46 0.90 -1.39
C TYR A 363 9.04 2.10 -0.63
N GLY A 364 8.20 2.96 -0.04
CA GLY A 364 8.67 4.14 0.71
C GLY A 364 9.56 3.77 1.89
N SER A 365 9.17 2.79 2.70
CA SER A 365 10.01 2.28 3.79
C SER A 365 11.26 1.55 3.30
N SER A 366 11.18 0.83 2.17
CA SER A 366 12.34 0.18 1.55
C SER A 366 13.36 1.21 1.06
N LYS A 367 12.92 2.31 0.45
CA LYS A 367 13.78 3.42 0.01
C LYS A 367 14.41 4.16 1.19
N ALA A 368 13.65 4.39 2.26
CA ALA A 368 14.19 4.96 3.49
C ALA A 368 15.28 4.06 4.09
N PHE A 369 15.08 2.74 4.08
CA PHE A 369 16.08 1.77 4.52
C PHE A 369 17.30 1.73 3.60
N SER A 370 17.11 1.73 2.27
CA SER A 370 18.18 1.86 1.27
C SER A 370 19.03 3.11 1.52
N ALA A 371 18.40 4.26 1.75
CA ALA A 371 19.09 5.52 2.06
C ALA A 371 19.84 5.49 3.41
N GLN A 372 19.40 4.68 4.38
CA GLN A 372 20.14 4.44 5.61
C GLN A 372 21.40 3.59 5.34
N LEU A 373 21.26 2.51 4.56
CA LEU A 373 22.37 1.63 4.21
C LEU A 373 23.45 2.30 3.36
N GLN A 374 23.08 3.22 2.48
CA GLN A 374 24.04 4.00 1.69
C GLN A 374 25.03 4.82 2.54
N LYS A 375 24.68 5.09 3.81
CA LYS A 375 25.56 5.80 4.74
C LYS A 375 26.59 4.89 5.41
N ILE A 376 26.48 3.57 5.24
CA ILE A 376 27.36 2.57 5.85
C ILE A 376 28.48 2.24 4.85
N PRO A 377 29.75 2.58 5.14
CA PRO A 377 30.87 2.19 4.30
C PRO A 377 30.96 0.66 4.18
N GLY A 378 31.26 0.15 2.98
CA GLY A 378 31.33 -1.29 2.71
C GLY A 378 30.00 -1.94 2.29
N VAL A 379 28.87 -1.23 2.39
CA VAL A 379 27.57 -1.71 1.88
C VAL A 379 27.30 -1.07 0.52
N TYR A 380 26.95 -1.91 -0.46
CA TYR A 380 26.85 -1.54 -1.88
C TYR A 380 25.51 -1.93 -2.52
N GLY A 381 24.58 -2.52 -1.78
CA GLY A 381 23.25 -2.78 -2.31
C GLY A 381 22.27 -3.34 -1.29
N VAL A 382 21.00 -3.34 -1.66
CA VAL A 382 19.91 -3.91 -0.87
C VAL A 382 18.80 -4.46 -1.76
N ALA A 383 18.29 -5.64 -1.41
CA ALA A 383 17.07 -6.21 -1.95
C ALA A 383 16.05 -6.46 -0.82
N THR A 384 14.90 -5.78 -0.84
CA THR A 384 13.89 -5.90 0.24
C THR A 384 12.72 -6.78 -0.17
N PHE A 385 12.33 -7.73 0.67
CA PHE A 385 11.20 -8.66 0.48
C PHE A 385 10.12 -8.38 1.54
N VAL A 386 9.25 -7.42 1.24
CA VAL A 386 8.24 -6.90 2.18
C VAL A 386 7.28 -7.96 2.70
N LYS A 387 6.82 -8.89 1.85
CA LYS A 387 5.81 -9.90 2.23
C LYS A 387 6.29 -10.79 3.37
N HIS A 388 7.58 -11.12 3.38
CA HIS A 388 8.21 -11.93 4.43
C HIS A 388 9.04 -11.11 5.43
N SER A 389 9.05 -9.78 5.32
CA SER A 389 9.87 -8.89 6.18
C SER A 389 11.36 -9.27 6.17
N VAL A 390 11.87 -9.67 5.01
CA VAL A 390 13.27 -10.09 4.81
C VAL A 390 14.00 -9.03 3.99
N VAL A 391 15.27 -8.79 4.30
CA VAL A 391 16.14 -7.93 3.50
C VAL A 391 17.48 -8.62 3.25
N ASP A 392 17.89 -8.66 1.99
CA ASP A 392 19.23 -9.07 1.58
C ASP A 392 20.08 -7.82 1.40
N ILE A 393 21.17 -7.70 2.15
CA ILE A 393 22.10 -6.56 2.09
C ILE A 393 23.37 -7.05 1.39
N TYR A 394 23.79 -6.35 0.34
CA TYR A 394 25.00 -6.65 -0.41
C TYR A 394 26.17 -5.80 0.10
N TYR A 395 27.26 -6.46 0.49
CA TYR A 395 28.42 -5.81 1.10
C TYR A 395 29.75 -6.38 0.59
N SER A 396 30.82 -5.61 0.78
CA SER A 396 32.19 -6.04 0.49
C SER A 396 32.81 -6.66 1.75
N PRO A 397 33.13 -7.97 1.77
CA PRO A 397 33.72 -8.63 2.94
C PRO A 397 35.11 -8.10 3.30
N ALA A 398 35.80 -7.41 2.38
CA ALA A 398 37.07 -6.75 2.65
C ALA A 398 36.92 -5.44 3.45
N GLU A 399 35.73 -4.82 3.45
CA GLU A 399 35.48 -3.52 4.08
C GLU A 399 34.65 -3.61 5.35
N ILE A 400 33.72 -4.57 5.44
CA ILE A 400 32.80 -4.69 6.58
C ILE A 400 32.37 -6.15 6.79
N SER A 401 32.14 -6.53 8.05
CA SER A 401 31.61 -7.85 8.41
C SER A 401 30.07 -7.86 8.52
N PRO A 402 29.41 -9.01 8.32
CA PRO A 402 27.96 -9.17 8.53
C PRO A 402 27.48 -8.71 9.90
N GLU A 403 28.24 -8.99 10.95
CA GLU A 403 27.91 -8.65 12.34
C GLU A 403 27.95 -7.15 12.54
N LYS A 404 28.90 -6.46 11.90
CA LYS A 404 28.97 -5.00 11.98
C LYS A 404 27.83 -4.33 11.22
N ILE A 405 27.40 -4.91 10.09
CA ILE A 405 26.21 -4.43 9.36
C ILE A 405 24.97 -4.55 10.25
N LYS A 406 24.75 -5.73 10.84
CA LYS A 406 23.62 -5.99 11.75
C LYS A 406 23.61 -5.02 12.93
N GLU A 407 24.78 -4.70 13.50
CA GLU A 407 24.93 -3.71 14.57
C GLU A 407 24.51 -2.31 14.12
N LEU A 408 24.97 -1.87 12.95
CA LEU A 408 24.76 -0.52 12.44
C LEU A 408 23.31 -0.26 11.98
N ILE A 409 22.59 -1.30 11.56
CA ILE A 409 21.17 -1.18 11.20
C ILE A 409 20.24 -1.32 12.41
N TYR A 410 20.73 -1.93 13.50
CA TYR A 410 19.92 -2.17 14.69
C TYR A 410 19.64 -0.87 15.44
N THR A 411 18.39 -0.68 15.85
CA THR A 411 18.00 0.44 16.70
C THR A 411 17.48 -0.11 18.02
N PRO A 412 18.20 0.10 19.14
CA PRO A 412 17.73 -0.26 20.46
C PRO A 412 16.34 0.33 20.73
N ALA A 413 15.48 -0.49 21.30
CA ALA A 413 14.10 -0.12 21.54
C ALA A 413 13.67 -0.57 22.94
N LYS A 414 12.70 0.15 23.49
CA LYS A 414 12.20 -0.08 24.85
C LYS A 414 10.70 0.09 24.88
N PHE A 415 10.06 -0.71 25.71
CA PHE A 415 8.61 -0.73 25.85
C PHE A 415 8.22 -0.87 27.32
N LYS A 416 7.55 0.16 27.85
CA LYS A 416 6.94 0.10 29.18
C LYS A 416 5.62 -0.66 29.13
N ILE A 417 5.56 -1.77 29.85
CA ILE A 417 4.36 -2.62 30.00
C ILE A 417 3.43 -2.01 31.05
N ALA A 418 3.96 -1.70 32.24
CA ALA A 418 3.22 -1.13 33.36
C ALA A 418 4.15 -0.27 34.23
N THR A 419 3.57 0.68 34.97
CA THR A 419 4.33 1.48 35.93
C THR A 419 4.46 0.70 37.25
N PRO A 420 5.69 0.46 37.77
CA PRO A 420 5.88 -0.20 39.06
C PRO A 420 5.26 0.58 40.23
N PRO A 421 4.82 -0.08 41.31
CA PRO A 421 4.33 0.58 42.52
C PRO A 421 5.43 1.37 43.23
N ALA A 422 5.07 2.44 43.94
CA ALA A 422 6.03 3.29 44.64
C ALA A 422 6.89 2.49 45.64
N GLY A 423 8.21 2.74 45.64
CA GLY A 423 9.16 2.02 46.50
C GLY A 423 9.47 0.58 46.07
N ALA A 424 8.94 0.11 44.93
CA ALA A 424 9.25 -1.22 44.43
C ALA A 424 10.72 -1.37 44.02
N GLN A 425 11.30 -2.52 44.36
CA GLN A 425 12.51 -3.03 43.74
C GLN A 425 12.10 -3.83 42.51
N ILE A 426 12.85 -3.72 41.41
CA ILE A 426 12.52 -4.37 40.14
C ILE A 426 13.59 -5.39 39.83
N LYS A 427 13.14 -6.61 39.54
CA LYS A 427 13.96 -7.72 39.09
C LYS A 427 14.23 -7.58 37.59
N VAL A 428 15.47 -7.74 37.17
CA VAL A 428 15.87 -7.70 35.76
C VAL A 428 16.44 -9.06 35.38
N ILE A 429 15.81 -9.69 34.40
CA ILE A 429 16.33 -10.91 33.77
C ILE A 429 16.75 -10.60 32.33
N THR A 430 17.73 -11.34 31.83
CA THR A 430 18.21 -11.19 30.47
C THR A 430 17.96 -12.47 29.69
N ILE A 431 17.25 -12.35 28.57
CA ILE A 431 17.06 -13.43 27.61
C ILE A 431 17.77 -13.11 26.29
N ARG A 432 18.08 -14.16 25.55
CA ARG A 432 18.72 -14.12 24.23
C ARG A 432 17.71 -14.55 23.17
N THR A 433 17.53 -13.70 22.17
CA THR A 433 16.53 -13.94 21.11
C THR A 433 17.09 -13.71 19.71
N GLU A 434 16.50 -14.34 18.71
CA GLU A 434 16.72 -14.07 17.28
C GLU A 434 15.42 -13.58 16.61
N LYS A 435 15.54 -13.06 15.38
CA LYS A 435 14.41 -12.53 14.56
C LYS A 435 13.65 -11.34 15.20
N MET A 436 14.32 -10.63 16.11
CA MET A 436 13.84 -9.42 16.81
C MET A 436 14.62 -8.16 16.42
N TYR A 437 14.87 -7.96 15.12
CA TYR A 437 15.73 -6.87 14.62
C TYR A 437 14.97 -5.57 14.31
N ASP A 438 13.64 -5.54 14.44
CA ASP A 438 12.85 -4.33 14.21
C ASP A 438 12.64 -3.52 15.49
N LYS A 439 12.64 -2.19 15.38
CA LYS A 439 12.37 -1.27 16.49
C LYS A 439 10.99 -1.46 17.15
N MET A 440 10.04 -2.09 16.45
CA MET A 440 8.69 -2.37 16.98
C MET A 440 8.59 -3.71 17.69
N ASP A 441 9.56 -4.61 17.52
CA ASP A 441 9.50 -5.97 18.06
C ASP A 441 9.37 -6.02 19.59
N PRO A 442 10.07 -5.15 20.37
CA PRO A 442 9.88 -5.12 21.83
C PRO A 442 8.47 -4.71 22.25
N ASN A 443 7.78 -3.92 21.42
CA ASN A 443 6.39 -3.54 21.68
C ASN A 443 5.47 -4.74 21.49
N TYR A 444 5.69 -5.57 20.47
CA TYR A 444 4.87 -6.76 20.25
C TYR A 444 5.09 -7.77 21.36
N LEU A 445 6.35 -8.05 21.71
CA LEU A 445 6.68 -8.93 22.84
C LEU A 445 6.08 -8.39 24.15
N GLY A 446 6.24 -7.10 24.43
CA GLY A 446 5.70 -6.48 25.64
C GLY A 446 4.16 -6.49 25.72
N LEU A 447 3.47 -6.42 24.57
CA LEU A 447 2.02 -6.58 24.52
C LEU A 447 1.58 -8.02 24.82
N GLN A 448 2.36 -9.03 24.44
CA GLN A 448 2.09 -10.42 24.82
C GLN A 448 2.11 -10.56 26.35
N PHE A 449 3.15 -10.04 27.02
CA PHE A 449 3.24 -10.05 28.48
C PHE A 449 2.15 -9.22 29.17
N ARG A 450 1.74 -8.08 28.58
CA ARG A 450 0.66 -7.23 29.13
C ARG A 450 -0.68 -7.98 29.21
N ASN A 451 -0.96 -8.85 28.24
CA ASN A 451 -2.24 -9.55 28.16
C ASN A 451 -2.43 -10.56 29.31
N ASP A 452 -1.34 -11.09 29.87
CA ASP A 452 -1.37 -12.08 30.95
C ASP A 452 -1.55 -11.48 32.35
N LYS A 453 -1.48 -10.13 32.47
CA LYS A 453 -1.63 -9.39 33.74
C LYS A 453 -0.69 -9.85 34.88
N LYS A 454 0.43 -10.46 34.55
CA LYS A 454 1.52 -10.80 35.47
C LYS A 454 2.36 -9.56 35.82
N GLY A 455 3.24 -9.66 36.82
CA GLY A 455 4.08 -8.56 37.32
C GLY A 455 5.20 -8.14 36.38
N TYR A 456 4.93 -7.80 35.12
CA TYR A 456 5.90 -7.30 34.15
C TYR A 456 5.78 -5.78 33.97
N TYR A 457 6.92 -5.09 34.08
CA TYR A 457 6.98 -3.63 34.05
C TYR A 457 7.49 -3.09 32.73
N GLY A 458 8.45 -3.74 32.07
CA GLY A 458 8.97 -3.26 30.79
C GLY A 458 9.94 -4.20 30.11
N ILE A 459 10.32 -3.83 28.90
CA ILE A 459 11.29 -4.54 28.06
C ILE A 459 12.26 -3.51 27.49
N GLU A 460 13.52 -3.88 27.39
CA GLU A 460 14.56 -3.12 26.70
C GLU A 460 15.43 -4.06 25.88
N THR A 461 15.80 -3.63 24.69
CA THR A 461 16.65 -4.43 23.80
C THR A 461 17.95 -3.75 23.49
N GLU A 462 19.01 -4.56 23.44
CA GLU A 462 20.37 -4.12 23.15
C GLU A 462 20.98 -5.03 22.10
N TYR A 463 21.74 -4.43 21.19
CA TYR A 463 22.38 -5.18 20.13
C TYR A 463 23.39 -6.19 20.71
N ALA A 464 23.19 -7.45 20.38
CA ALA A 464 24.12 -8.54 20.55
C ALA A 464 23.75 -9.65 19.56
N CYS A 465 24.65 -10.62 19.36
CA CYS A 465 24.36 -11.80 18.56
C CYS A 465 24.57 -13.05 19.43
N PRO A 466 23.51 -13.68 19.97
CA PRO A 466 22.08 -13.33 19.84
C PRO A 466 21.66 -12.09 20.63
N LEU A 467 20.54 -11.48 20.25
CA LEU A 467 20.05 -10.19 20.77
C LEU A 467 19.80 -10.24 22.28
N ILE A 468 20.19 -9.19 23.00
CA ILE A 468 19.89 -9.03 24.43
C ILE A 468 18.50 -8.43 24.56
N VAL A 469 17.62 -9.12 25.30
CA VAL A 469 16.33 -8.59 25.73
C VAL A 469 16.30 -8.61 27.25
N ARG A 470 16.30 -7.42 27.85
CA ARG A 470 16.13 -7.24 29.30
C ARG A 470 14.64 -7.14 29.61
N ILE A 471 14.17 -7.99 30.50
CA ILE A 471 12.79 -7.99 30.99
C ILE A 471 12.79 -7.51 32.44
N TYR A 472 11.99 -6.48 32.69
CA TYR A 472 11.81 -5.86 34.00
C TYR A 472 10.54 -6.41 34.64
N MET A 473 10.63 -7.04 35.80
CA MET A 473 9.51 -7.71 36.47
C MET A 473 9.52 -7.54 37.99
N ASP A 474 8.44 -7.95 38.63
CA ASP A 474 8.29 -7.94 40.09
C ASP A 474 9.26 -8.91 40.76
N VAL A 475 9.74 -8.54 41.95
CA VAL A 475 10.66 -9.40 42.73
C VAL A 475 9.98 -10.72 43.10
N ASN A 476 8.66 -10.73 43.28
CA ASN A 476 7.91 -11.91 43.67
C ASN A 476 7.46 -12.76 42.47
N GLU A 477 7.51 -12.22 41.25
CA GLU A 477 7.14 -12.97 40.06
C GLU A 477 8.22 -14.05 39.79
N PRO A 478 7.82 -15.33 39.63
CA PRO A 478 8.76 -16.42 39.38
C PRO A 478 9.45 -16.26 38.02
N ILE A 479 10.71 -16.66 37.96
CA ILE A 479 11.44 -16.80 36.70
C ILE A 479 11.13 -18.20 36.18
N ASP A 480 10.49 -18.26 35.03
CA ASP A 480 10.07 -19.50 34.37
C ASP A 480 10.57 -19.45 32.93
N GLU A 481 11.58 -20.25 32.62
CA GLU A 481 12.22 -20.28 31.30
C GLU A 481 11.29 -20.85 30.22
N GLU A 482 10.51 -21.88 30.56
CA GLU A 482 9.55 -22.50 29.64
C GLU A 482 8.44 -21.49 29.27
N TYR A 483 7.99 -20.70 30.25
CA TYR A 483 7.07 -19.60 29.99
C TYR A 483 7.67 -18.51 29.09
N MET A 484 8.96 -18.17 29.26
CA MET A 484 9.62 -17.17 28.41
C MET A 484 9.74 -17.66 26.97
N GLU A 485 10.14 -18.91 26.78
CA GLU A 485 10.19 -19.58 25.48
C GLU A 485 8.81 -19.57 24.81
N GLU A 486 7.76 -20.02 25.51
CA GLU A 486 6.38 -20.04 24.99
C GLU A 486 5.92 -18.66 24.52
N LYS A 487 6.21 -17.61 25.31
CA LYS A 487 5.81 -16.23 24.96
C LYS A 487 6.60 -15.71 23.77
N VAL A 488 7.93 -15.82 23.79
CA VAL A 488 8.78 -15.33 22.70
C VAL A 488 8.40 -16.02 21.39
N GLU A 489 8.21 -17.35 21.39
CA GLU A 489 7.99 -18.12 20.17
C GLU A 489 6.56 -18.07 19.61
N MET A 490 5.66 -17.30 20.23
CA MET A 490 4.31 -17.06 19.73
C MET A 490 4.32 -16.66 18.26
N LYS A 491 3.41 -17.27 17.47
CA LYS A 491 3.31 -17.01 16.03
C LYS A 491 2.35 -15.87 15.67
N GLU A 492 1.39 -15.58 16.55
CA GLU A 492 0.35 -14.59 16.30
C GLU A 492 0.04 -13.81 17.58
N LEU A 493 0.09 -12.48 17.49
CA LEU A 493 -0.35 -11.56 18.53
C LEU A 493 -1.71 -10.98 18.13
N VAL A 494 -2.72 -11.19 18.97
CA VAL A 494 -4.05 -10.61 18.81
C VAL A 494 -4.11 -9.26 19.53
N MET A 495 -4.28 -8.18 18.76
CA MET A 495 -4.39 -6.81 19.28
C MET A 495 -5.83 -6.30 19.14
N PRO A 496 -6.50 -5.90 20.22
CA PRO A 496 -7.79 -5.22 20.11
C PRO A 496 -7.60 -3.83 19.47
N VAL A 497 -8.43 -3.52 18.47
CA VAL A 497 -8.43 -2.22 17.77
C VAL A 497 -9.45 -1.28 18.42
N HIS A 498 -9.07 0.00 18.57
CA HIS A 498 -10.00 1.04 19.00
C HIS A 498 -11.18 1.14 18.02
N GLY A 499 -12.41 0.91 18.51
CA GLY A 499 -13.63 0.88 17.70
C GLY A 499 -14.27 -0.50 17.52
N GLY A 500 -13.72 -1.56 18.13
CA GLY A 500 -14.29 -2.90 18.10
C GLY A 500 -13.77 -3.72 16.91
N GLY A 501 -12.79 -4.58 17.19
CA GLY A 501 -12.16 -5.48 16.22
C GLY A 501 -10.83 -6.04 16.75
N THR A 502 -10.28 -7.07 16.10
CA THR A 502 -8.99 -7.68 16.44
C THR A 502 -8.04 -7.61 15.26
N ASN A 503 -6.88 -6.99 15.42
CA ASN A 503 -5.80 -7.05 14.46
C ASN A 503 -4.87 -8.21 14.84
N ILE A 504 -4.57 -9.10 13.91
CA ILE A 504 -3.66 -10.23 14.14
C ILE A 504 -2.31 -9.85 13.53
N VAL A 505 -1.30 -9.73 14.37
CA VAL A 505 0.08 -9.46 13.94
C VAL A 505 0.84 -10.78 13.97
N LYS A 506 1.39 -11.17 12.82
CA LYS A 506 2.28 -12.34 12.74
C LYS A 506 3.66 -11.97 13.31
N VAL A 507 4.08 -12.73 14.29
CA VAL A 507 5.37 -12.62 14.97
C VAL A 507 6.05 -13.99 14.85
N ASP A 508 7.38 -14.01 14.78
CA ASP A 508 8.14 -15.23 14.56
C ASP A 508 9.50 -15.16 15.26
N PHE A 509 9.51 -14.56 16.45
CA PHE A 509 10.70 -14.48 17.29
C PHE A 509 11.14 -15.89 17.69
N GLU A 510 12.43 -16.02 17.97
CA GLU A 510 13.07 -17.28 18.32
C GLU A 510 13.79 -17.11 19.65
N TYR A 511 13.48 -17.98 20.60
CA TYR A 511 14.10 -18.00 21.91
C TYR A 511 15.40 -18.82 21.84
N ILE A 512 16.50 -18.30 22.41
CA ILE A 512 17.79 -19.00 22.38
C ILE A 512 18.16 -19.53 23.77
N LYS A 513 18.17 -18.66 24.78
CA LYS A 513 18.49 -19.01 26.17
C LYS A 513 18.21 -17.84 27.11
N MET A 514 18.21 -18.13 28.42
CA MET A 514 18.27 -17.13 29.48
C MET A 514 19.70 -17.06 30.01
N ASP A 515 20.20 -15.84 30.24
CA ASP A 515 21.54 -15.67 30.82
C ASP A 515 21.52 -15.94 32.33
N GLU A 516 22.62 -16.48 32.87
CA GLU A 516 22.77 -16.74 34.30
C GLU A 516 23.01 -15.42 35.06
N GLY A 517 22.01 -14.96 35.79
CA GLY A 517 22.12 -13.74 36.61
C GLY A 517 20.78 -13.02 36.74
N VAL A 518 20.49 -12.54 37.95
CA VAL A 518 19.31 -11.73 38.24
C VAL A 518 19.79 -10.43 38.84
N ASP A 519 19.64 -9.34 38.09
CA ASP A 519 19.93 -8.01 38.58
C ASP A 519 18.71 -7.43 39.29
N THR A 520 18.94 -6.43 40.13
CA THR A 520 17.85 -5.64 40.72
C THR A 520 18.12 -4.16 40.59
N ILE A 521 17.10 -3.39 40.24
CA ILE A 521 17.16 -1.94 40.10
C ILE A 521 16.05 -1.25 40.89
N SER A 522 16.25 0.04 41.17
CA SER A 522 15.24 0.86 41.82
C SER A 522 14.12 1.27 40.85
N ARG A 523 12.96 1.67 41.39
CA ARG A 523 11.87 2.27 40.61
C ARG A 523 12.34 3.48 39.81
N ARG A 524 13.04 4.43 40.45
CA ARG A 524 13.61 5.60 39.77
C ARG A 524 14.47 5.23 38.57
N GLU A 525 15.40 4.30 38.75
CA GLU A 525 16.30 3.87 37.67
C GLU A 525 15.50 3.25 36.51
N PHE A 526 14.48 2.43 36.80
CA PHE A 526 13.61 1.88 35.76
C PHE A 526 12.86 2.98 34.99
N LEU A 527 12.27 3.95 35.68
CA LEU A 527 11.55 5.04 35.03
C LEU A 527 12.49 5.88 34.18
N GLU A 528 13.69 6.19 34.66
CA GLU A 528 14.71 6.93 33.91
C GLU A 528 15.15 6.14 32.66
N ARG A 529 15.40 4.83 32.77
CA ARG A 529 15.74 3.98 31.62
C ARG A 529 14.61 3.92 30.58
N GLN A 530 13.35 3.84 31.02
CA GLN A 530 12.19 3.73 30.11
C GLN A 530 11.71 5.07 29.54
N PHE A 531 12.09 6.20 30.14
CA PHE A 531 11.65 7.52 29.70
C PHE A 531 12.51 8.09 28.58
N ASN A 532 11.89 8.85 27.67
CA ASN A 532 12.59 9.56 26.59
C ASN A 532 12.64 11.04 26.92
N PHE A 533 13.76 11.47 27.49
CA PHE A 533 13.96 12.86 27.89
C PHE A 533 14.04 13.80 26.67
N TYR A 534 13.39 14.95 26.78
CA TYR A 534 13.47 16.06 25.86
C TYR A 534 14.03 17.29 26.60
N SER A 535 14.93 18.02 25.97
CA SER A 535 15.41 19.30 26.48
C SER A 535 15.74 20.26 25.34
N LYS A 536 15.33 21.52 25.48
CA LYS A 536 15.59 22.57 24.50
C LYS A 536 15.65 23.95 25.15
N ARG A 537 16.73 24.69 24.89
CA ARG A 537 16.93 26.09 25.27
C ARG A 537 16.61 27.04 24.11
N TYR A 538 16.13 28.24 24.42
CA TYR A 538 15.60 29.20 23.45
C TYR A 538 16.54 30.39 23.28
N LYS A 539 17.50 30.26 22.35
CA LYS A 539 18.59 31.24 22.13
C LYS A 539 18.13 32.71 22.04
N SER A 540 17.08 33.00 21.27
CA SER A 540 16.57 34.37 21.09
C SER A 540 16.09 35.00 22.41
N ASN A 541 15.50 34.19 23.29
CA ASN A 541 15.04 34.65 24.58
C ASN A 541 16.18 34.67 25.61
N GLU A 542 17.15 33.75 25.52
CA GLU A 542 18.35 33.76 26.35
C GLU A 542 19.20 35.01 26.12
N GLU A 543 19.35 35.48 24.87
CA GLU A 543 20.08 36.73 24.58
C GLU A 543 19.43 37.97 25.24
N LYS A 544 18.10 37.95 25.38
CA LYS A 544 17.33 39.09 25.92
C LYS A 544 17.11 39.02 27.42
N TRP A 545 16.89 37.82 27.95
CA TRP A 545 16.41 37.55 29.31
C TRP A 545 17.31 36.62 30.12
N GLY A 546 18.32 35.99 29.52
CA GLY A 546 19.25 35.09 30.20
C GLY A 546 20.05 35.78 31.29
N GLY A 547 20.27 35.08 32.40
CA GLY A 547 20.95 35.61 33.59
C GLY A 547 20.14 36.62 34.41
N LYS A 548 18.92 36.98 33.98
CA LYS A 548 18.05 37.94 34.68
C LYS A 548 16.97 37.20 35.46
N ASN A 549 17.22 37.03 36.76
CA ASN A 549 16.24 36.52 37.73
C ASN A 549 15.55 35.22 37.25
N GLU A 550 16.37 34.25 36.86
CA GLU A 550 15.89 32.98 36.31
C GLU A 550 15.20 32.14 37.37
N ALA A 551 14.17 31.41 36.93
CA ALA A 551 13.39 30.52 37.76
C ALA A 551 12.93 29.31 36.96
N VAL A 552 12.58 28.24 37.68
CA VAL A 552 12.11 26.98 37.08
C VAL A 552 10.69 26.75 37.53
N TYR A 553 9.78 26.67 36.57
CA TYR A 553 8.40 26.26 36.79
C TYR A 553 8.27 24.76 36.54
N GLU A 554 7.80 24.01 37.53
CA GLU A 554 7.60 22.56 37.44
C GLU A 554 6.11 22.24 37.32
N LEU A 555 5.77 21.37 36.37
CA LEU A 555 4.40 20.96 36.07
C LEU A 555 4.33 19.45 35.85
N VAL A 556 3.64 18.74 36.75
CA VAL A 556 3.44 17.29 36.64
C VAL A 556 2.49 16.98 35.49
N TYR A 557 2.83 15.96 34.72
CA TYR A 557 2.00 15.41 33.65
C TYR A 557 2.16 13.89 33.63
N GLU A 558 1.24 13.17 34.27
CA GLU A 558 1.35 11.73 34.54
C GLU A 558 1.60 10.89 33.28
N ASP A 559 0.97 11.26 32.17
CA ASP A 559 0.98 10.52 30.91
C ASP A 559 2.15 10.88 29.97
N LEU A 560 3.14 11.64 30.46
CA LEU A 560 4.20 12.21 29.62
C LEU A 560 5.13 11.15 29.04
N ASP A 561 5.20 9.98 29.65
CA ASP A 561 5.98 8.83 29.17
C ASP A 561 5.32 8.08 28.00
N LYS A 562 4.04 8.32 27.71
CA LYS A 562 3.34 7.68 26.61
C LYS A 562 3.87 8.23 25.27
N PRO A 563 4.36 7.39 24.35
CA PRO A 563 4.96 7.87 23.09
C PRO A 563 4.06 8.79 22.24
N LEU A 564 2.74 8.57 22.29
CA LEU A 564 1.76 9.42 21.59
C LEU A 564 1.74 10.86 22.11
N ILE A 565 2.02 11.04 23.41
CA ILE A 565 2.09 12.32 24.11
C ILE A 565 3.48 12.94 23.95
N THR A 566 4.56 12.17 24.21
CA THR A 566 5.94 12.66 24.12
C THR A 566 6.28 13.22 22.73
N ARG A 567 5.74 12.60 21.67
CA ARG A 567 5.82 13.08 20.28
C ARG A 567 5.38 14.54 20.10
N ASN A 568 4.49 15.03 20.94
CA ASN A 568 3.91 16.36 20.83
C ASN A 568 4.73 17.43 21.57
N VAL A 569 5.68 17.05 22.43
CA VAL A 569 6.52 17.98 23.22
C VAL A 569 7.23 19.04 22.35
N PRO A 570 7.76 18.72 21.15
CA PRO A 570 8.34 19.73 20.26
C PRO A 570 7.37 20.84 19.83
N TYR A 571 6.07 20.56 19.74
CA TYR A 571 5.05 21.58 19.40
C TYR A 571 4.87 22.58 20.54
N LEU A 572 4.76 22.07 21.77
CA LEU A 572 4.73 22.90 22.97
C LEU A 572 6.01 23.73 23.09
N SER A 573 7.17 23.10 22.90
CA SER A 573 8.45 23.81 22.93
C SER A 573 8.55 24.90 21.85
N SER A 574 8.01 24.67 20.65
CA SER A 574 7.99 25.68 19.60
C SER A 574 7.11 26.86 20.00
N HIS A 575 5.95 26.60 20.61
CA HIS A 575 5.04 27.65 21.06
C HIS A 575 5.68 28.54 22.13
N LEU A 576 6.24 27.93 23.18
CA LEU A 576 6.88 28.66 24.27
C LEU A 576 8.09 29.47 23.78
N SER A 577 8.84 28.97 22.78
CA SER A 577 9.99 29.68 22.23
C SER A 577 9.67 31.02 21.54
N LEU A 578 8.39 31.26 21.19
CA LEU A 578 7.93 32.49 20.55
C LEU A 578 7.43 33.54 21.56
N ILE A 579 7.30 33.16 22.84
CA ILE A 579 6.79 34.05 23.89
C ILE A 579 7.98 34.58 24.70
N ASP A 580 8.05 35.90 24.86
CA ASP A 580 9.09 36.58 25.65
C ASP A 580 9.12 36.06 27.10
N GLY A 581 10.32 35.80 27.62
CA GLY A 581 10.54 35.39 29.01
C GLY A 581 10.72 33.89 29.23
N PHE A 582 10.29 33.02 28.31
CA PHE A 582 10.63 31.60 28.38
C PHE A 582 12.05 31.35 27.88
N LEU A 583 12.87 30.65 28.66
CA LEU A 583 14.28 30.39 28.36
C LEU A 583 14.52 28.96 27.87
N GLY A 584 13.67 28.02 28.25
CA GLY A 584 13.74 26.66 27.77
C GLY A 584 12.69 25.75 28.40
N ILE A 585 12.61 24.52 27.87
CA ILE A 585 11.79 23.45 28.41
C ILE A 585 12.59 22.16 28.45
N GLU A 586 12.39 21.40 29.51
CA GLU A 586 12.87 20.03 29.64
C GLU A 586 11.76 19.15 30.23
N THR A 587 11.83 17.85 29.93
CA THR A 587 10.99 16.84 30.56
C THR A 587 11.86 16.06 31.54
N VAL A 588 11.44 15.90 32.79
CA VAL A 588 12.22 15.19 33.81
C VAL A 588 11.32 14.30 34.67
N ILE A 589 11.95 13.53 35.55
CA ILE A 589 11.29 12.80 36.64
C ILE A 589 11.65 13.54 37.92
N ASN A 590 10.65 14.02 38.67
CA ASN A 590 10.88 14.77 39.91
C ASN A 590 11.29 13.84 41.07
N ASP A 591 11.54 14.41 42.24
CA ASP A 591 11.96 13.64 43.42
C ASP A 591 10.86 12.72 43.99
N LYS A 592 9.61 12.93 43.57
CA LYS A 592 8.48 12.04 43.86
C LYS A 592 8.31 10.94 42.81
N GLU A 593 9.26 10.82 41.87
CA GLU A 593 9.23 9.88 40.76
C GLU A 593 8.02 10.06 39.82
N GLU A 594 7.59 11.32 39.62
CA GLU A 594 6.52 11.73 38.72
C GLU A 594 7.10 12.40 37.47
N TYR A 595 6.50 12.15 36.30
CA TYR A 595 6.91 12.82 35.07
C TYR A 595 6.43 14.27 35.06
N CYS A 596 7.33 15.19 34.74
CA CYS A 596 7.02 16.62 34.74
C CYS A 596 7.73 17.38 33.61
N PHE A 597 7.13 18.50 33.24
CA PHE A 597 7.78 19.55 32.49
C PHE A 597 8.48 20.49 33.47
N ARG A 598 9.75 20.79 33.21
CA ARG A 598 10.45 21.91 33.81
C ARG A 598 10.64 22.98 32.75
N ILE A 599 10.13 24.16 33.04
CA ILE A 599 10.19 25.31 32.16
C ILE A 599 11.09 26.34 32.83
N THR A 600 12.22 26.63 32.21
CA THR A 600 13.08 27.72 32.67
C THR A 600 12.58 29.03 32.10
N TYR A 601 12.46 30.06 32.93
CA TYR A 601 11.93 31.36 32.54
C TYR A 601 12.55 32.50 33.36
N SER A 602 12.38 33.76 32.92
CA SER A 602 12.80 34.95 33.66
C SER A 602 11.63 35.55 34.45
N LYS A 603 11.80 35.73 35.77
CA LYS A 603 10.79 36.36 36.65
C LYS A 603 10.48 37.82 36.28
N ASP A 604 11.35 38.47 35.53
CA ASP A 604 11.16 39.86 35.10
C ASP A 604 10.09 39.97 33.99
N ALA A 605 9.87 38.89 33.23
CA ALA A 605 8.90 38.83 32.13
C ALA A 605 7.64 38.03 32.49
N LEU A 606 7.82 36.91 33.20
CA LEU A 606 6.77 35.93 33.46
C LEU A 606 6.58 35.65 34.96
N ASN A 607 5.38 35.17 35.30
CA ASN A 607 5.01 34.62 36.60
C ASN A 607 4.15 33.37 36.38
N ASP A 608 3.83 32.64 37.45
CA ASP A 608 3.10 31.37 37.37
C ASP A 608 1.74 31.52 36.65
N ASP A 609 1.03 32.64 36.81
CA ASP A 609 -0.24 32.88 36.10
C ASP A 609 -0.05 33.08 34.60
N LYS A 610 0.96 33.83 34.19
CA LYS A 610 1.29 34.04 32.76
C LYS A 610 1.78 32.76 32.10
N ILE A 611 2.57 31.97 32.82
CA ILE A 611 3.03 30.66 32.34
C ILE A 611 1.84 29.73 32.15
N TRP A 612 0.97 29.64 33.16
CA TRP A 612 -0.26 28.85 33.07
C TRP A 612 -1.14 29.27 31.90
N ALA A 613 -1.38 30.58 31.74
CA ALA A 613 -2.17 31.12 30.65
C ALA A 613 -1.60 30.78 29.26
N ALA A 614 -0.28 30.76 29.10
CA ALA A 614 0.37 30.35 27.85
C ALA A 614 0.21 28.83 27.59
N LEU A 615 0.31 28.01 28.64
CA LEU A 615 0.17 26.56 28.53
C LEU A 615 -1.26 26.12 28.18
N THR A 616 -2.28 26.81 28.70
CA THR A 616 -3.69 26.47 28.52
C THR A 616 -4.36 27.16 27.33
N MET A 617 -3.60 27.80 26.44
CA MET A 617 -4.17 28.40 25.24
C MET A 617 -4.80 27.32 24.33
N PRO A 618 -6.00 27.54 23.76
CA PRO A 618 -6.65 26.57 22.89
C PRO A 618 -5.90 26.38 21.55
N GLN A 619 -5.18 27.41 21.11
CA GLN A 619 -4.40 27.41 19.89
C GLN A 619 -2.99 27.92 20.15
N TRP A 620 -2.02 27.24 19.53
CA TRP A 620 -0.60 27.54 19.64
C TRP A 620 -0.06 28.06 18.31
N THR A 621 0.74 29.11 18.38
CA THR A 621 1.61 29.53 17.27
C THR A 621 2.85 28.65 17.29
N ILE A 622 3.15 27.97 16.19
CA ILE A 622 4.34 27.11 16.03
C ILE A 622 5.14 27.54 14.80
N LYS A 623 6.45 27.27 14.82
CA LYS A 623 7.35 27.52 13.70
C LYS A 623 7.58 26.23 12.93
N THR A 624 7.28 26.23 11.63
CA THR A 624 7.49 25.06 10.75
C THR A 624 8.98 24.87 10.46
N LYS A 625 9.34 23.71 9.86
CA LYS A 625 10.73 23.43 9.46
C LYS A 625 11.28 24.47 8.47
N ASP A 626 10.41 25.07 7.67
CA ASP A 626 10.75 26.10 6.68
C ASP A 626 10.79 27.52 7.29
N GLY A 627 10.49 27.63 8.58
CA GLY A 627 10.56 28.88 9.34
C GLY A 627 9.29 29.72 9.32
N GLU A 628 8.23 29.27 8.65
CA GLU A 628 6.92 29.93 8.63
C GLU A 628 6.17 29.73 9.95
N LEU A 629 5.35 30.72 10.32
CA LEU A 629 4.49 30.66 11.49
C LEU A 629 3.13 30.06 11.11
N GLN A 630 2.70 29.04 11.84
CA GLN A 630 1.41 28.40 11.66
C GLN A 630 0.66 28.28 13.00
N THR A 631 -0.66 28.35 12.95
CA THR A 631 -1.52 28.06 14.10
C THR A 631 -1.86 26.57 14.15
N SER A 632 -1.75 25.95 15.33
CA SER A 632 -2.14 24.56 15.57
C SER A 632 -2.95 24.44 16.84
N ASP A 633 -3.91 23.52 16.90
CA ASP A 633 -4.64 23.22 18.13
C ASP A 633 -3.68 22.67 19.20
N ALA A 634 -3.91 23.05 20.45
CA ALA A 634 -3.14 22.60 21.60
C ALA A 634 -3.07 21.07 21.66
N LYS A 635 -1.85 20.54 21.86
CA LYS A 635 -1.61 19.08 21.88
C LYS A 635 -1.60 18.48 23.29
N PHE A 636 -1.72 19.33 24.29
CA PHE A 636 -1.72 18.96 25.71
C PHE A 636 -2.91 19.64 26.40
N ALA A 637 -3.50 18.93 27.36
CA ALA A 637 -4.50 19.48 28.27
C ALA A 637 -3.92 19.38 29.68
N PHE A 638 -3.77 20.52 30.35
CA PHE A 638 -3.24 20.58 31.71
C PHE A 638 -4.40 20.74 32.69
N GLU A 639 -4.55 19.80 33.63
CA GLU A 639 -5.64 19.82 34.61
C GLU A 639 -5.27 20.53 35.90
N GLN A 640 -3.99 20.49 36.28
CA GLN A 640 -3.47 21.07 37.51
C GLN A 640 -2.41 22.11 37.22
N LYS A 641 -2.49 23.24 37.92
CA LYS A 641 -1.49 24.29 37.83
C LYS A 641 -0.21 23.84 38.52
N GLY A 642 0.92 24.01 37.83
CA GLY A 642 2.26 23.79 38.36
C GLY A 642 2.68 24.92 39.29
N ALA A 643 3.94 24.89 39.72
CA ALA A 643 4.49 25.89 40.62
C ALA A 643 5.96 26.18 40.29
N THR A 644 6.35 27.43 40.51
CA THR A 644 7.76 27.80 40.49
C THR A 644 8.49 27.20 41.68
N LEU A 645 9.55 26.45 41.40
CA LEU A 645 10.42 25.88 42.42
C LEU A 645 11.14 27.02 43.14
N GLU A 646 11.06 27.04 44.48
CA GLU A 646 11.85 27.95 45.29
C GLU A 646 13.32 27.51 45.20
N THR A 647 14.16 28.34 44.57
CA THR A 647 15.60 28.17 44.57
C THR A 647 16.10 28.23 46.01
N LYS A 648 16.70 27.15 46.50
CA LYS A 648 17.44 27.14 47.77
C LYS A 648 18.69 28.01 47.68
#